data_AF-A0A1T5MP68-F1
#
_entry.id   AF-A0A1T5MP68-F1
#
_cell.length_a   1.000
_cell.length_b   1.000
_cell.length_c   1.000
_cell.angle_alpha   90.00
_cell.angle_beta   90.00
_cell.angle_gamma   90.00
#
_symmetry.space_group_name_H-M   'P 1'
#
loop_
_entity.id
_entity.type
_entity.pdbx_description
1 polymer ?
#
loop_
_entity_poly.entity_id
_entity_poly.type
_entity_poly.pdbx_seq_one_letter_code
_entity_poly.pdbx_strand_id
1 'polypeptide(L)'
;MLLSGYLKAQISQERNALSNLAKQKWARAHEQLRKILTKDSINTTGQYVMARYFFSPGNPDFHLDSAHYYTEASLRDYSKLSAKQREKIKRFPLDSMIIIRLLEQIDSAAFNRTQQSNSETAYTNFIEKFPAAKQRSQAIELRSKAAFADAVTMNTYQAFSSFIIRYPEARELEDAKSLYEKLLFEDKTRDKRLASYEAFLKDYPQTTYRKEAERNIFEISTAPGTIESFKEYLQRYPQSNFYSQAHGLLYYLQADEQQARPLYGAIQNDSLTNDDPSPRRYLVPFLEKNFFGFMDSEGNEIISAEAADLNAEYKCGNIDEDVLVLPGKIVSRKGTLVYKGEVASVDDLGSGFLLIENQHCTKVIHKIGFNPGELCVQDAKVLNGKLLAIKNDEHWSIRTLAGRLLIASEWDNISFAGDVIIFQRDKNFWLATTDAISAIADGQTFKLKDTFEEVKSWPNGKVWARAGKFEGIFDQHLDVVVPFKEQTLSSSFFGGVAFANSQSAFFNHAGNTTDSYDTILISKPWVAAKSSATWRLFRPLYNLLATATYDSISFVGTFAIGTRNDSLFVHGSASAKPLLKVKQPAKIEFIPAQDSSSFFLLEQGDKKTLFNHSGQKLFAVLYDRIQHAGKDIFIVTRKDKKGLVSSDGKVLLTTEYNAIGTLSEGTVSLLKAKKFGLFDVHQKKLIKPEYSKNLSLYNRSVLIALKTGAYGFIGWDNKPLSEFEFIEIQPWNDTLAWVKKNFQWQLYNLKTKKTELDKIRSIKFILDKADDKLAIIQQDNSYGVIHSKRGMVIPLNFSDIVNVGSAERPMYFTEKHVEEASIFVVIYYSSEGKMLRKEIYEQDDYEKIYCANH
;
A
#
# COMPACT_ATOMS: atom_id res chain seq x y z
N MET A 1 3.09 18.91 110.91
CA MET A 1 1.93 17.98 110.99
C MET A 1 0.66 18.46 110.26
N LEU A 2 0.54 19.73 109.85
CA LEU A 2 -0.69 20.22 109.18
C LEU A 2 -0.90 19.75 107.73
N LEU A 3 0.16 19.27 107.04
CA LEU A 3 0.05 18.63 105.73
C LEU A 3 -0.53 17.19 105.76
N SER A 4 -0.79 16.60 106.95
CA SER A 4 -1.22 15.20 107.09
C SER A 4 -2.75 15.01 107.11
N GLY A 5 -3.47 15.90 107.80
CA GLY A 5 -4.94 15.82 107.93
C GLY A 5 -5.69 16.25 106.67
N TYR A 6 -5.18 17.27 105.97
CA TYR A 6 -5.77 17.79 104.74
C TYR A 6 -5.77 16.74 103.61
N LEU A 7 -4.72 15.91 103.55
CA LEU A 7 -4.58 14.83 102.56
C LEU A 7 -5.42 13.58 102.85
N LYS A 8 -5.83 13.31 104.12
CA LYS A 8 -6.74 12.19 104.46
C LYS A 8 -8.19 12.48 104.03
N ALA A 9 -8.63 13.73 104.15
CA ALA A 9 -9.97 14.16 103.73
C ALA A 9 -10.13 14.18 102.21
N GLN A 10 -9.04 14.50 101.48
CA GLN A 10 -9.02 14.55 100.02
C GLN A 10 -9.40 13.18 99.43
N ILE A 11 -8.64 12.11 99.70
CA ILE A 11 -8.85 10.71 99.20
C ILE A 11 -10.27 10.15 99.49
N SER A 12 -10.95 10.64 100.53
CA SER A 12 -12.33 10.26 100.86
C SER A 12 -13.35 10.83 99.85
N GLN A 13 -13.09 12.03 99.32
CA GLN A 13 -13.96 12.70 98.37
C GLN A 13 -13.91 12.08 96.96
N GLU A 14 -12.74 11.67 96.45
CA GLU A 14 -12.67 10.97 95.14
C GLU A 14 -13.30 9.57 95.20
N ARG A 15 -13.18 8.85 96.33
CA ARG A 15 -13.89 7.57 96.54
C ARG A 15 -15.40 7.74 96.59
N ASN A 16 -15.90 8.80 97.23
CA ASN A 16 -17.32 9.11 97.26
C ASN A 16 -17.84 9.50 95.87
N ALA A 17 -17.08 10.29 95.11
CA ALA A 17 -17.40 10.60 93.73
C ALA A 17 -17.45 9.31 92.88
N LEU A 18 -16.46 8.42 93.02
CA LEU A 18 -16.44 7.13 92.33
C LEU A 18 -17.63 6.22 92.73
N SER A 19 -18.02 6.21 94.00
CA SER A 19 -19.21 5.48 94.47
C SER A 19 -20.50 6.06 93.90
N ASN A 20 -20.60 7.39 93.78
CA ASN A 20 -21.73 8.06 93.14
C ASN A 20 -21.81 7.73 91.64
N LEU A 21 -20.68 7.61 90.94
CA LEU A 21 -20.64 7.09 89.56
C LEU A 21 -21.22 5.67 89.48
N ALA A 22 -20.78 4.77 90.36
CA ALA A 22 -21.26 3.38 90.37
C ALA A 22 -22.77 3.27 90.67
N LYS A 23 -23.33 4.24 91.40
CA LYS A 23 -24.77 4.35 91.71
C LYS A 23 -25.55 5.18 90.68
N GLN A 24 -24.93 5.54 89.55
CA GLN A 24 -25.52 6.37 88.47
C GLN A 24 -26.01 7.75 88.94
N LYS A 25 -25.43 8.30 90.01
CA LYS A 25 -25.75 9.64 90.53
C LYS A 25 -24.92 10.72 89.84
N TRP A 26 -25.12 10.89 88.53
CA TRP A 26 -24.28 11.69 87.64
C TRP A 26 -24.05 13.13 88.10
N ALA A 27 -25.13 13.90 88.33
CA ALA A 27 -25.03 15.31 88.73
C ALA A 27 -24.25 15.51 90.04
N ARG A 28 -24.47 14.64 91.04
CA ARG A 28 -23.76 14.69 92.33
C ARG A 28 -22.29 14.31 92.17
N ALA A 29 -21.97 13.32 91.35
CA ALA A 29 -20.60 12.91 91.08
C ALA A 29 -19.84 14.02 90.33
N HIS A 30 -20.44 14.63 89.30
CA HIS A 30 -19.84 15.71 88.52
C HIS A 30 -19.59 16.97 89.37
N GLU A 31 -20.56 17.39 90.19
CA GLU A 31 -20.39 18.54 91.08
C GLU A 31 -19.24 18.33 92.08
N GLN A 32 -19.14 17.11 92.64
CA GLN A 32 -18.04 16.74 93.53
C GLN A 32 -16.69 16.76 92.81
N LEU A 33 -16.60 16.17 91.62
CA LEU A 33 -15.37 16.14 90.82
C LEU A 33 -14.95 17.54 90.37
N ARG A 34 -15.89 18.40 90.01
CA ARG A 34 -15.63 19.81 89.70
C ARG A 34 -15.03 20.52 90.91
N LYS A 35 -15.62 20.38 92.11
CA LYS A 35 -15.07 20.97 93.35
C LYS A 35 -13.65 20.48 93.64
N ILE A 36 -13.40 19.18 93.46
CA ILE A 36 -12.07 18.56 93.65
C ILE A 36 -11.06 19.19 92.68
N LEU A 37 -11.38 19.27 91.38
CA LEU A 37 -10.47 19.78 90.36
C LEU A 37 -10.35 21.32 90.35
N THR A 38 -11.33 22.05 90.86
CA THR A 38 -11.20 23.51 91.07
C THR A 38 -10.24 23.83 92.22
N LYS A 39 -10.14 22.94 93.21
CA LYS A 39 -9.26 23.10 94.37
C LYS A 39 -7.83 22.65 94.07
N ASP A 40 -7.70 21.58 93.28
CA ASP A 40 -6.42 21.00 92.87
C ASP A 40 -6.56 20.45 91.44
N SER A 41 -6.14 21.26 90.47
CA SER A 41 -6.31 20.97 89.04
C SER A 41 -5.43 19.82 88.54
N ILE A 42 -4.36 19.48 89.28
CA ILE A 42 -3.43 18.38 88.99
C ILE A 42 -3.70 17.15 89.86
N ASN A 43 -4.87 17.09 90.53
CA ASN A 43 -5.26 15.93 91.33
C ASN A 43 -5.48 14.70 90.43
N THR A 44 -4.44 13.87 90.34
CA THR A 44 -4.40 12.67 89.51
C THR A 44 -5.58 11.72 89.72
N THR A 45 -6.03 11.56 90.96
CA THR A 45 -7.18 10.69 91.29
C THR A 45 -8.50 11.34 90.89
N GLY A 46 -8.64 12.65 91.14
CA GLY A 46 -9.80 13.43 90.69
C GLY A 46 -9.93 13.44 89.17
N GLN A 47 -8.82 13.62 88.45
CA GLN A 47 -8.75 13.57 86.98
C GLN A 47 -9.13 12.16 86.47
N TYR A 48 -8.62 11.09 87.08
CA TYR A 48 -8.98 9.72 86.72
C TYR A 48 -10.48 9.42 86.92
N VAL A 49 -11.06 9.84 88.05
CA VAL A 49 -12.49 9.65 88.29
C VAL A 49 -13.34 10.54 87.38
N MET A 50 -12.86 11.74 87.01
CA MET A 50 -13.49 12.59 86.01
C MET A 50 -13.46 11.98 84.62
N ALA A 51 -12.36 11.35 84.21
CA ALA A 51 -12.31 10.57 82.98
C ALA A 51 -13.34 9.43 82.98
N ARG A 52 -13.45 8.70 84.10
CA ARG A 52 -14.48 7.66 84.26
C ARG A 52 -15.90 8.20 84.23
N TYR A 53 -16.16 9.41 84.74
CA TYR A 53 -17.45 10.07 84.59
C TYR A 53 -17.82 10.20 83.11
N PHE A 54 -16.96 10.85 82.33
CA PHE A 54 -17.18 11.06 80.89
C PHE A 54 -17.22 9.75 80.07
N PHE A 55 -16.61 8.67 80.56
CA PHE A 55 -16.60 7.37 79.89
C PHE A 55 -17.63 6.36 80.43
N SER A 56 -18.50 6.74 81.37
CA SER A 56 -19.48 5.81 81.95
C SER A 56 -20.69 5.62 81.03
N PRO A 57 -21.02 4.37 80.63
CA PRO A 57 -22.24 4.09 79.86
C PRO A 57 -23.49 4.56 80.62
N GLY A 58 -24.41 5.25 79.94
CA GLY A 58 -25.63 5.80 80.55
C GLY A 58 -25.47 7.14 81.26
N ASN A 59 -24.27 7.73 81.27
CA ASN A 59 -24.07 9.12 81.67
C ASN A 59 -24.59 10.06 80.54
N PRO A 60 -25.50 11.01 80.82
CA PRO A 60 -25.94 12.02 79.84
C PRO A 60 -24.79 12.85 79.28
N ASP A 61 -23.72 13.04 80.05
CA ASP A 61 -22.53 13.78 79.64
C ASP A 61 -21.43 12.86 79.06
N PHE A 62 -21.77 11.65 78.56
CA PHE A 62 -20.78 10.77 77.97
C PHE A 62 -20.05 11.47 76.81
N HIS A 63 -18.73 11.62 76.92
CA HIS A 63 -17.93 12.38 75.97
C HIS A 63 -16.50 11.84 75.88
N LEU A 64 -16.19 11.18 74.75
CA LEU A 64 -14.92 10.49 74.54
C LEU A 64 -13.71 11.42 74.60
N ASP A 65 -13.77 12.59 73.98
CA ASP A 65 -12.65 13.54 73.98
C ASP A 65 -12.38 14.08 75.40
N SER A 66 -13.45 14.31 76.18
CA SER A 66 -13.32 14.76 77.57
C SER A 66 -12.75 13.64 78.44
N ALA A 67 -13.21 12.41 78.24
CA ALA A 67 -12.66 11.23 78.91
C ALA A 67 -11.17 11.05 78.60
N HIS A 68 -10.77 11.18 77.33
CA HIS A 68 -9.37 11.08 76.88
C HIS A 68 -8.52 12.19 77.51
N TYR A 69 -8.96 13.46 77.41
CA TYR A 69 -8.28 14.61 78.00
C TYR A 69 -7.98 14.43 79.50
N TYR A 70 -8.99 14.05 80.29
CA TYR A 70 -8.81 13.85 81.73
C TYR A 70 -7.97 12.60 82.05
N THR A 71 -7.98 11.57 81.20
CA THR A 71 -7.13 10.38 81.37
C THR A 71 -5.66 10.69 81.08
N GLU A 72 -5.38 11.41 79.99
CA GLU A 72 -4.02 11.89 79.68
C GLU A 72 -3.50 12.85 80.76
N ALA A 73 -4.35 13.76 81.24
CA ALA A 73 -4.00 14.64 82.34
C ALA A 73 -3.63 13.86 83.60
N SER A 74 -4.45 12.85 83.96
CA SER A 74 -4.18 11.95 85.06
C SER A 74 -2.85 11.20 84.89
N LEU A 75 -2.59 10.64 83.71
CA LEU A 75 -1.36 9.89 83.43
C LEU A 75 -0.11 10.77 83.49
N ARG A 76 -0.17 11.95 82.86
CA ARG A 76 0.92 12.95 82.84
C ARG A 76 1.23 13.46 84.23
N ASP A 77 0.22 13.79 85.02
CA ASP A 77 0.44 14.35 86.35
C ASP A 77 0.84 13.24 87.34
N TYR A 78 0.40 11.98 87.13
CA TYR A 78 0.85 10.80 87.88
C TYR A 78 2.34 10.50 87.67
N SER A 79 2.86 10.66 86.46
CA SER A 79 4.28 10.41 86.16
C SER A 79 5.22 11.38 86.91
N LYS A 80 4.75 12.59 87.22
CA LYS A 80 5.49 13.63 87.96
C LYS A 80 5.49 13.43 89.49
N LEU A 81 4.71 12.50 90.01
CA LEU A 81 4.61 12.27 91.45
C LEU A 81 5.86 11.56 92.00
N SER A 82 6.37 12.04 93.15
CA SER A 82 7.43 11.37 93.92
C SER A 82 6.98 10.02 94.50
N ALA A 83 7.92 9.15 94.83
CA ALA A 83 7.64 7.83 95.44
C ALA A 83 6.72 7.93 96.68
N LYS A 84 6.95 8.95 97.53
CA LYS A 84 6.13 9.21 98.73
C LYS A 84 4.68 9.64 98.41
N GLN A 85 4.48 10.34 97.30
CA GLN A 85 3.13 10.73 96.84
C GLN A 85 2.40 9.53 96.23
N ARG A 86 3.07 8.70 95.43
CA ARG A 86 2.50 7.47 94.86
C ARG A 86 2.09 6.47 95.94
N GLU A 87 2.90 6.32 97.00
CA GLU A 87 2.56 5.45 98.14
C GLU A 87 1.28 5.89 98.87
N LYS A 88 1.00 7.20 98.91
CA LYS A 88 -0.26 7.71 99.49
C LYS A 88 -1.46 7.44 98.59
N ILE A 89 -1.26 7.49 97.27
CA ILE A 89 -2.31 7.20 96.30
C ILE A 89 -2.75 5.75 96.39
N LYS A 90 -1.89 4.76 96.74
CA LYS A 90 -2.28 3.34 96.91
C LYS A 90 -3.55 3.09 97.75
N ARG A 91 -3.93 4.02 98.64
CA ARG A 91 -5.23 3.96 99.33
C ARG A 91 -6.39 4.02 98.34
N PHE A 92 -6.33 4.83 97.30
CA PHE A 92 -7.21 4.74 96.13
C PHE A 92 -6.47 3.91 95.07
N PRO A 93 -6.83 2.63 94.82
CA PRO A 93 -6.00 1.69 94.05
C PRO A 93 -5.84 2.14 92.58
N LEU A 94 -4.91 3.06 92.36
CA LEU A 94 -4.62 3.73 91.11
C LEU A 94 -3.12 3.69 90.90
N ASP A 95 -2.73 3.06 89.82
CA ASP A 95 -1.39 3.04 89.31
C ASP A 95 -1.39 3.42 87.83
N SER A 96 -0.19 3.52 87.25
CA SER A 96 -0.05 3.84 85.83
C SER A 96 -0.73 2.81 84.93
N MET A 97 -0.76 1.52 85.29
CA MET A 97 -1.37 0.47 84.48
C MET A 97 -2.90 0.60 84.43
N ILE A 98 -3.52 1.00 85.53
CA ILE A 98 -4.96 1.25 85.60
C ILE A 98 -5.36 2.45 84.74
N ILE A 99 -4.57 3.53 84.77
CA ILE A 99 -4.81 4.72 83.93
C ILE A 99 -4.60 4.37 82.45
N ILE A 100 -3.53 3.66 82.11
CA ILE A 100 -3.24 3.19 80.74
C ILE A 100 -4.37 2.28 80.23
N ARG A 101 -4.87 1.35 81.05
CA ARG A 101 -5.99 0.48 80.66
C ARG A 101 -7.27 1.28 80.37
N LEU A 102 -7.58 2.30 81.16
CA LEU A 102 -8.73 3.17 80.90
C LEU A 102 -8.53 3.96 79.59
N LEU A 103 -7.32 4.47 79.37
CA LEU A 103 -6.97 5.16 78.12
C LEU A 103 -7.17 4.25 76.91
N GLU A 104 -6.68 3.02 76.96
CA GLU A 104 -6.85 2.03 75.88
C GLU A 104 -8.34 1.72 75.59
N GLN A 105 -9.19 1.68 76.62
CA GLN A 105 -10.63 1.48 76.44
C GLN A 105 -11.31 2.68 75.78
N ILE A 106 -10.93 3.90 76.18
CA ILE A 106 -11.43 5.15 75.59
C ILE A 106 -11.00 5.25 74.13
N ASP A 107 -9.73 5.01 73.84
CA ASP A 107 -9.16 5.04 72.48
C ASP A 107 -9.84 4.02 71.57
N SER A 108 -10.09 2.80 72.09
CA SER A 108 -10.80 1.75 71.35
C SER A 108 -12.26 2.13 71.07
N ALA A 109 -12.96 2.74 72.03
CA ALA A 109 -14.33 3.21 71.85
C ALA A 109 -14.41 4.37 70.86
N ALA A 110 -13.44 5.30 70.90
CA ALA A 110 -13.32 6.39 69.94
C ALA A 110 -13.04 5.86 68.53
N PHE A 111 -12.15 4.88 68.38
CA PHE A 111 -11.89 4.25 67.09
C PHE A 111 -13.13 3.54 66.53
N ASN A 112 -13.87 2.78 67.34
CA ASN A 112 -15.11 2.13 66.90
C ASN A 112 -16.15 3.14 66.40
N ARG A 113 -16.29 4.28 67.09
CA ARG A 113 -17.17 5.38 66.64
C ARG A 113 -16.70 5.94 65.29
N THR A 114 -15.39 6.10 65.11
CA THR A 114 -14.81 6.56 63.84
C THR A 114 -15.11 5.59 62.70
N GLN A 115 -14.98 4.28 62.93
CA GLN A 115 -15.30 3.25 61.94
C GLN A 115 -16.77 3.23 61.52
N GLN A 116 -17.69 3.65 62.39
CA GLN A 116 -19.11 3.78 62.02
C GLN A 116 -19.35 4.91 61.02
N SER A 117 -18.60 6.02 61.11
CA SER A 117 -18.68 7.11 60.14
C SER A 117 -17.92 6.79 58.84
N ASN A 118 -16.83 6.03 58.95
CA ASN A 118 -15.98 5.59 57.85
C ASN A 118 -15.61 6.69 56.82
N SER A 119 -15.31 7.90 57.28
CA SER A 119 -14.97 9.04 56.42
C SER A 119 -13.55 9.54 56.67
N GLU A 120 -12.94 10.15 55.65
CA GLU A 120 -11.60 10.76 55.75
C GLU A 120 -11.51 11.71 56.95
N THR A 121 -12.49 12.61 57.08
CA THR A 121 -12.57 13.60 58.17
C THR A 121 -12.65 12.93 59.54
N ALA A 122 -13.43 11.86 59.69
CA ALA A 122 -13.55 11.15 60.96
C ALA A 122 -12.23 10.51 61.37
N TYR A 123 -11.53 9.83 60.45
CA TYR A 123 -10.23 9.23 60.75
C TYR A 123 -9.14 10.28 61.01
N THR A 124 -9.13 11.39 60.27
CA THR A 124 -8.22 12.52 60.54
C THR A 124 -8.42 13.07 61.95
N ASN A 125 -9.67 13.35 62.35
CA ASN A 125 -9.99 13.81 63.69
C ASN A 125 -9.53 12.83 64.78
N PHE A 126 -9.67 11.51 64.54
CA PHE A 126 -9.19 10.49 65.47
C PHE A 126 -7.66 10.50 65.60
N ILE A 127 -6.93 10.55 64.47
CA ILE A 127 -5.46 10.55 64.46
C ILE A 127 -4.88 11.77 65.19
N GLU A 128 -5.53 12.93 65.06
CA GLU A 128 -5.11 14.17 65.72
C GLU A 128 -5.41 14.18 67.23
N LYS A 129 -6.61 13.73 67.63
CA LYS A 129 -7.04 13.78 69.03
C LYS A 129 -6.53 12.62 69.89
N PHE A 130 -6.16 11.49 69.28
CA PHE A 130 -5.75 10.27 69.98
C PHE A 130 -4.35 9.80 69.51
N PRO A 131 -3.29 10.61 69.68
CA PRO A 131 -1.97 10.35 69.07
C PRO A 131 -1.25 9.12 69.63
N ALA A 132 -1.58 8.68 70.85
CA ALA A 132 -0.98 7.52 71.52
C ALA A 132 -1.79 6.21 71.36
N ALA A 133 -2.92 6.24 70.63
CA ALA A 133 -3.78 5.08 70.48
C ALA A 133 -3.09 3.93 69.72
N LYS A 134 -3.29 2.68 70.18
CA LYS A 134 -2.77 1.48 69.50
C LYS A 134 -3.32 1.34 68.07
N GLN A 135 -4.55 1.82 67.83
CA GLN A 135 -5.25 1.77 66.55
C GLN A 135 -4.80 2.86 65.57
N ARG A 136 -3.88 3.77 65.96
CA ARG A 136 -3.49 4.91 65.13
C ARG A 136 -3.00 4.49 63.74
N SER A 137 -2.16 3.46 63.64
CA SER A 137 -1.68 2.95 62.34
C SER A 137 -2.83 2.43 61.46
N GLN A 138 -3.80 1.73 62.08
CA GLN A 138 -4.99 1.26 61.38
C GLN A 138 -5.90 2.41 60.94
N ALA A 139 -6.04 3.46 61.77
CA ALA A 139 -6.81 4.66 61.42
C ALA A 139 -6.18 5.43 60.24
N ILE A 140 -4.85 5.48 60.15
CA ILE A 140 -4.13 6.09 59.01
C ILE A 140 -4.45 5.33 57.72
N GLU A 141 -4.41 4.00 57.76
CA GLU A 141 -4.73 3.16 56.61
C GLU A 141 -6.21 3.30 56.19
N LEU A 142 -7.15 3.27 57.15
CA LEU A 142 -8.57 3.43 56.84
C LEU A 142 -8.91 4.85 56.34
N ARG A 143 -8.17 5.88 56.77
CA ARG A 143 -8.29 7.24 56.24
C ARG A 143 -7.95 7.29 54.75
N SER A 144 -6.79 6.74 54.35
CA SER A 144 -6.41 6.71 52.93
C SER A 144 -7.40 5.87 52.14
N LYS A 145 -7.87 4.73 52.68
CA LYS A 145 -8.89 3.92 52.02
C LYS A 145 -10.21 4.67 51.81
N ALA A 146 -10.68 5.43 52.80
CA ALA A 146 -11.88 6.26 52.68
C ALA A 146 -11.69 7.37 51.63
N ALA A 147 -10.55 8.09 51.68
CA ALA A 147 -10.23 9.13 50.70
C ALA A 147 -10.09 8.59 49.26
N PHE A 148 -9.58 7.37 49.11
CA PHE A 148 -9.53 6.68 47.81
C PHE A 148 -10.93 6.33 47.31
N ALA A 149 -11.81 5.81 48.18
CA ALA A 149 -13.20 5.54 47.82
C ALA A 149 -13.96 6.80 47.39
N ASP A 150 -13.69 7.95 48.03
CA ASP A 150 -14.22 9.24 47.61
C ASP A 150 -13.71 9.63 46.21
N ALA A 151 -12.42 9.44 45.92
CA ALA A 151 -11.84 9.70 44.60
C ALA A 151 -12.45 8.79 43.50
N VAL A 152 -12.67 7.50 43.82
CA VAL A 152 -13.38 6.55 42.95
C VAL A 152 -14.81 7.00 42.68
N THR A 153 -15.49 7.52 43.70
CA THR A 153 -16.87 8.03 43.55
C THR A 153 -16.92 9.27 42.67
N MET A 154 -15.93 10.17 42.78
CA MET A 154 -15.82 11.34 41.91
C MET A 154 -15.47 10.97 40.46
N ASN A 155 -14.67 9.92 40.27
CA ASN A 155 -14.24 9.38 38.97
C ASN A 155 -13.66 10.44 38.02
N THR A 156 -12.77 11.29 38.53
CA THR A 156 -12.04 12.31 37.76
C THR A 156 -10.55 12.23 38.00
N TYR A 157 -9.73 12.55 37.00
CA TYR A 157 -8.28 12.55 37.17
C TYR A 157 -7.82 13.55 38.25
N GLN A 158 -8.54 14.66 38.44
CA GLN A 158 -8.26 15.66 39.47
C GLN A 158 -8.42 15.08 40.88
N ALA A 159 -9.46 14.26 41.10
CA ALA A 159 -9.69 13.61 42.40
C ALA A 159 -8.56 12.61 42.73
N PHE A 160 -8.16 11.78 41.76
CA PHE A 160 -7.03 10.87 41.94
C PHE A 160 -5.70 11.60 42.09
N SER A 161 -5.47 12.69 41.34
CA SER A 161 -4.30 13.56 41.51
C SER A 161 -4.22 14.12 42.94
N SER A 162 -5.34 14.62 43.47
CA SER A 162 -5.43 15.10 44.85
C SER A 162 -5.14 13.97 45.85
N PHE A 163 -5.65 12.76 45.62
CA PHE A 163 -5.36 11.61 46.47
C PHE A 163 -3.86 11.27 46.48
N ILE A 164 -3.22 11.16 45.32
CA ILE A 164 -1.79 10.84 45.17
C ILE A 164 -0.92 11.86 45.91
N ILE A 165 -1.26 13.15 45.82
CA ILE A 165 -0.52 14.22 46.50
C ILE A 165 -0.70 14.15 48.02
N ARG A 166 -1.94 13.91 48.49
CA ARG A 166 -2.25 13.89 49.93
C ARG A 166 -1.80 12.61 50.63
N TYR A 167 -1.71 11.50 49.91
CA TYR A 167 -1.48 10.16 50.47
C TYR A 167 -0.37 9.39 49.74
N PRO A 168 0.88 9.89 49.72
CA PRO A 168 1.98 9.29 48.96
C PRO A 168 2.48 7.94 49.51
N GLU A 169 2.03 7.52 50.69
CA GLU A 169 2.37 6.24 51.33
C GLU A 169 1.17 5.28 51.45
N ALA A 170 0.04 5.60 50.82
CA ALA A 170 -1.14 4.76 50.86
C ALA A 170 -0.93 3.41 50.13
N ARG A 171 -1.62 2.36 50.59
CA ARG A 171 -1.61 1.06 49.92
C ARG A 171 -2.24 1.13 48.53
N GLU A 172 -3.23 2.00 48.36
CA GLU A 172 -3.97 2.22 47.12
C GLU A 172 -3.24 3.15 46.11
N LEU A 173 -1.99 3.55 46.39
CA LEU A 173 -1.29 4.56 45.58
C LEU A 173 -1.12 4.13 44.11
N GLU A 174 -0.74 2.89 43.85
CA GLU A 174 -0.51 2.40 42.48
C GLU A 174 -1.83 2.27 41.69
N ASP A 175 -2.92 1.88 42.37
CA ASP A 175 -4.27 1.87 41.79
C ASP A 175 -4.71 3.30 41.45
N ALA A 176 -4.48 4.26 42.36
CA ALA A 176 -4.78 5.67 42.13
C ALA A 176 -3.98 6.27 40.97
N LYS A 177 -2.68 5.96 40.86
CA LYS A 177 -1.85 6.37 39.72
C LYS A 177 -2.36 5.80 38.40
N SER A 178 -2.69 4.51 38.38
CA SER A 178 -3.23 3.84 37.19
C SER A 178 -4.55 4.47 36.73
N LEU A 179 -5.47 4.75 37.66
CA LEU A 179 -6.74 5.42 37.39
C LEU A 179 -6.55 6.89 36.98
N TYR A 180 -5.62 7.60 37.63
CA TYR A 180 -5.24 8.97 37.26
C TYR A 180 -4.78 9.04 35.81
N GLU A 181 -3.81 8.20 35.41
CA GLU A 181 -3.27 8.22 34.05
C GLU A 181 -4.33 7.86 33.01
N LYS A 182 -5.18 6.86 33.30
CA LYS A 182 -6.30 6.47 32.44
C LYS A 182 -7.26 7.62 32.19
N LEU A 183 -7.83 8.18 33.27
CA LEU A 183 -8.84 9.23 33.18
C LEU A 183 -8.25 10.53 32.63
N LEU A 184 -6.97 10.80 32.89
CA LEU A 184 -6.27 11.93 32.30
C LEU A 184 -6.16 11.77 30.77
N PHE A 185 -5.73 10.60 30.29
CA PHE A 185 -5.66 10.32 28.86
C PHE A 185 -7.04 10.42 28.20
N GLU A 186 -8.06 9.78 28.78
CA GLU A 186 -9.44 9.81 28.28
C GLU A 186 -10.02 11.24 28.24
N ASP A 187 -9.81 12.05 29.27
CA ASP A 187 -10.28 13.45 29.30
C ASP A 187 -9.54 14.33 28.29
N LYS A 188 -8.20 14.24 28.24
CA LYS A 188 -7.37 15.08 27.36
C LYS A 188 -7.51 14.71 25.89
N THR A 189 -7.93 13.49 25.58
CA THR A 189 -8.08 13.00 24.20
C THR A 189 -9.53 12.67 23.84
N ARG A 190 -10.49 13.18 24.62
CA ARG A 190 -11.92 12.87 24.49
C ARG A 190 -12.50 13.14 23.09
N ASP A 191 -12.01 14.17 22.41
CA ASP A 191 -12.44 14.52 21.06
C ASP A 191 -11.86 13.62 19.96
N LYS A 192 -10.89 12.76 20.32
CA LYS A 192 -10.20 11.80 19.44
C LYS A 192 -9.49 12.45 18.25
N ARG A 193 -9.05 13.70 18.40
CA ARG A 193 -8.39 14.47 17.34
C ARG A 193 -6.88 14.40 17.44
N LEU A 194 -6.22 14.52 16.29
CA LEU A 194 -4.76 14.56 16.16
C LEU A 194 -4.15 15.58 17.11
N ALA A 195 -4.67 16.81 17.10
CA ALA A 195 -4.15 17.90 17.93
C ALA A 195 -4.17 17.57 19.43
N SER A 196 -5.20 16.86 19.90
CA SER A 196 -5.34 16.47 21.31
C SER A 196 -4.35 15.37 21.71
N TYR A 197 -4.12 14.38 20.85
CA TYR A 197 -3.09 13.36 21.08
C TYR A 197 -1.67 13.94 21.07
N GLU A 198 -1.39 14.87 20.15
CA GLU A 198 -0.10 15.56 20.10
C GLU A 198 0.14 16.44 21.33
N ALA A 199 -0.87 17.21 21.74
CA ALA A 199 -0.81 18.01 22.95
C ALA A 199 -0.59 17.12 24.19
N PHE A 200 -1.30 15.99 24.28
CA PHE A 200 -1.12 15.03 25.36
C PHE A 200 0.31 14.48 25.43
N LEU A 201 0.90 14.04 24.32
CA LEU A 201 2.29 13.53 24.33
C LEU A 201 3.34 14.61 24.59
N LYS A 202 3.05 15.86 24.19
CA LYS A 202 3.89 17.01 24.49
C LYS A 202 3.90 17.31 25.99
N ASP A 203 2.73 17.28 26.62
CA ASP A 203 2.57 17.62 28.04
C ASP A 203 2.95 16.44 28.96
N TYR A 204 2.77 15.19 28.51
CA TYR A 204 2.99 13.97 29.29
C TYR A 204 3.89 12.95 28.56
N PRO A 205 5.18 13.27 28.29
CA PRO A 205 6.03 12.43 27.45
C PRO A 205 6.39 11.06 28.06
N GLN A 206 6.21 10.84 29.37
CA GLN A 206 6.53 9.56 30.02
C GLN A 206 5.29 8.73 30.37
N THR A 207 4.12 9.08 29.80
CA THR A 207 2.86 8.37 30.06
C THR A 207 2.88 6.91 29.58
N THR A 208 2.25 6.02 30.35
CA THR A 208 2.02 4.62 29.96
C THR A 208 1.13 4.49 28.71
N TYR A 209 0.32 5.50 28.40
CA TYR A 209 -0.54 5.59 27.21
C TYR A 209 0.20 6.06 25.95
N ARG A 210 1.53 6.25 26.01
CA ARG A 210 2.31 6.79 24.88
C ARG A 210 2.07 6.01 23.59
N LYS A 211 2.15 4.68 23.65
CA LYS A 211 1.96 3.82 22.48
C LYS A 211 0.55 3.93 21.89
N GLU A 212 -0.48 4.12 22.72
CA GLU A 212 -1.86 4.28 22.27
C GLU A 212 -2.09 5.67 21.63
N ALA A 213 -1.53 6.72 22.21
CA ALA A 213 -1.56 8.06 21.63
C ALA A 213 -0.80 8.10 20.30
N GLU A 214 0.39 7.51 20.23
CA GLU A 214 1.17 7.43 18.99
C GLU A 214 0.48 6.60 17.90
N ARG A 215 -0.25 5.53 18.28
CA ARG A 215 -1.09 4.77 17.33
C ARG A 215 -2.15 5.67 16.71
N ASN A 216 -2.87 6.43 17.53
CA ASN A 216 -3.89 7.35 17.04
C ASN A 216 -3.29 8.45 16.16
N ILE A 217 -2.15 9.02 16.54
CA ILE A 217 -1.43 10.00 15.72
C ILE A 217 -1.10 9.39 14.36
N PHE A 218 -0.47 8.22 14.34
CA PHE A 218 -0.11 7.51 13.11
C PHE A 218 -1.32 7.25 12.21
N GLU A 219 -2.37 6.65 12.76
CA GLU A 219 -3.58 6.29 12.03
C GLU A 219 -4.34 7.50 11.50
N ILE A 220 -4.33 8.65 12.20
CA ILE A 220 -4.99 9.89 11.75
C ILE A 220 -4.13 10.60 10.72
N SER A 221 -2.83 10.78 10.97
CA SER A 221 -1.95 11.53 10.08
C SER A 221 -1.75 10.83 8.73
N THR A 222 -1.86 9.50 8.69
CA THR A 222 -1.74 8.70 7.46
C THR A 222 -3.08 8.30 6.87
N ALA A 223 -4.19 8.82 7.41
CA ALA A 223 -5.54 8.53 6.93
C ALA A 223 -5.77 8.82 5.44
N PRO A 224 -5.17 9.87 4.82
CA PRO A 224 -5.29 10.09 3.38
C PRO A 224 -4.77 8.92 2.51
N GLY A 225 -3.90 8.07 3.06
CA GLY A 225 -3.35 6.92 2.34
C GLY A 225 -2.38 7.30 1.21
N THR A 226 -1.94 8.55 1.12
CA THR A 226 -1.04 9.03 0.08
C THR A 226 0.42 8.90 0.47
N ILE A 227 1.31 8.79 -0.52
CA ILE A 227 2.77 8.79 -0.33
C ILE A 227 3.22 10.00 0.50
N GLU A 228 2.65 11.17 0.23
CA GLU A 228 2.93 12.42 0.94
C GLU A 228 2.56 12.31 2.43
N SER A 229 1.37 11.79 2.76
CA SER A 229 0.91 11.66 4.14
C SER A 229 1.82 10.77 4.99
N PHE A 230 2.32 9.66 4.43
CA PHE A 230 3.28 8.79 5.11
C PHE A 230 4.67 9.43 5.23
N LYS A 231 5.16 10.14 4.20
CA LYS A 231 6.42 10.89 4.28
C LYS A 231 6.38 11.97 5.36
N GLU A 232 5.30 12.74 5.42
CA GLU A 232 5.09 13.76 6.44
C GLU A 232 5.07 13.17 7.85
N TYR A 233 4.39 12.03 8.05
CA TYR A 233 4.40 11.32 9.31
C TYR A 233 5.83 10.90 9.73
N LEU A 234 6.58 10.25 8.84
CA LEU A 234 7.95 9.80 9.13
C LEU A 234 8.88 10.97 9.45
N GLN A 235 8.69 12.12 8.80
CA GLN A 235 9.46 13.33 9.06
C GLN A 235 9.11 13.97 10.41
N ARG A 236 7.81 14.02 10.76
CA ARG A 236 7.32 14.68 11.97
C ARG A 236 7.49 13.82 13.23
N TYR A 237 7.46 12.50 13.11
CA TYR A 237 7.52 11.56 14.25
C TYR A 237 8.63 10.49 14.09
N PRO A 238 9.91 10.89 13.95
CA PRO A 238 11.02 9.98 13.69
C PRO A 238 11.36 9.02 14.85
N GLN A 239 10.72 9.20 16.02
CA GLN A 239 10.92 8.37 17.22
C GLN A 239 9.66 7.60 17.62
N SER A 240 8.63 7.56 16.76
CA SER A 240 7.40 6.86 17.09
C SER A 240 7.59 5.34 17.07
N ASN A 241 6.86 4.65 17.95
CA ASN A 241 6.72 3.20 17.96
C ASN A 241 6.15 2.61 16.65
N PHE A 242 5.57 3.45 15.77
CA PHE A 242 4.98 3.03 14.49
C PHE A 242 5.82 3.46 13.28
N TYR A 243 7.05 3.97 13.49
CA TYR A 243 7.94 4.42 12.42
C TYR A 243 8.20 3.31 11.38
N SER A 244 8.67 2.14 11.80
CA SER A 244 8.98 1.02 10.90
C SER A 244 7.73 0.51 10.17
N GLN A 245 6.56 0.55 10.81
CA GLN A 245 5.28 0.19 10.17
C GLN A 245 4.89 1.20 9.09
N ALA A 246 4.98 2.50 9.37
CA ALA A 246 4.70 3.57 8.41
C ALA A 246 5.66 3.53 7.21
N HIS A 247 6.94 3.30 7.47
CA HIS A 247 7.95 3.14 6.43
C HIS A 247 7.66 1.91 5.54
N GLY A 248 7.27 0.80 6.17
CA GLY A 248 6.87 -0.42 5.47
C GLY A 248 5.66 -0.23 4.55
N LEU A 249 4.62 0.47 5.01
CA LEU A 249 3.45 0.81 4.18
C LEU A 249 3.84 1.74 3.02
N LEU A 250 4.66 2.76 3.29
CA LEU A 250 5.15 3.68 2.27
C LEU A 250 5.93 2.97 1.15
N TYR A 251 6.76 1.98 1.49
CA TYR A 251 7.51 1.20 0.51
C TYR A 251 6.60 0.54 -0.52
N TYR A 252 5.54 -0.13 -0.07
CA TYR A 252 4.62 -0.84 -0.98
C TYR A 252 3.70 0.11 -1.75
N LEU A 253 3.32 1.24 -1.16
CA LEU A 253 2.61 2.30 -1.89
C LEU A 253 3.41 2.85 -3.06
N GLN A 254 4.72 3.03 -2.88
CA GLN A 254 5.62 3.49 -3.95
C GLN A 254 5.86 2.41 -5.01
N ALA A 255 5.97 1.14 -4.60
CA ALA A 255 6.18 0.03 -5.52
C ALA A 255 5.01 -0.14 -6.51
N ASP A 256 3.78 0.04 -6.03
CA ASP A 256 2.57 -0.01 -6.86
C ASP A 256 2.49 1.12 -7.89
N GLU A 257 2.84 2.35 -7.48
CA GLU A 257 2.87 3.50 -8.39
C GLU A 257 3.99 3.35 -9.45
N GLN A 258 5.08 2.66 -9.08
CA GLN A 258 6.30 2.53 -9.88
C GLN A 258 6.55 1.12 -10.42
N GLN A 259 5.66 0.59 -11.26
CA GLN A 259 6.05 -0.42 -12.27
C GLN A 259 7.21 0.04 -13.22
N ALA A 260 7.90 1.15 -12.92
CA ALA A 260 9.17 1.63 -13.46
C ALA A 260 10.21 1.87 -12.32
N ARG A 261 11.21 1.00 -12.17
CA ARG A 261 12.32 1.05 -11.16
C ARG A 261 13.29 2.25 -11.31
N PRO A 262 14.20 2.53 -10.33
CA PRO A 262 14.18 2.19 -8.89
C PRO A 262 14.30 3.39 -7.91
N LEU A 263 13.52 3.27 -6.83
CA LEU A 263 13.77 3.50 -5.39
C LEU A 263 14.84 4.51 -4.96
N TYR A 264 14.35 5.56 -4.30
CA TYR A 264 15.11 6.70 -3.79
C TYR A 264 15.81 6.40 -2.47
N GLY A 265 16.89 7.15 -2.24
CA GLY A 265 17.76 7.07 -1.07
C GLY A 265 17.39 8.03 0.07
N ALA A 266 18.14 7.81 1.16
CA ALA A 266 18.32 8.67 2.33
C ALA A 266 17.07 8.92 3.21
N ILE A 267 16.70 7.90 4.00
CA ILE A 267 16.34 8.12 5.40
C ILE A 267 17.19 7.16 6.24
N GLN A 268 18.12 7.71 7.03
CA GLN A 268 19.05 6.93 7.84
C GLN A 268 18.38 6.44 9.14
N ASN A 269 18.75 5.21 9.52
CA ASN A 269 18.56 4.52 10.80
C ASN A 269 17.35 3.58 10.93
N ASP A 270 17.35 2.47 10.20
CA ASP A 270 16.85 1.19 10.74
C ASP A 270 17.45 -0.01 9.98
N SER A 271 17.48 -1.19 10.58
CA SER A 271 17.89 -2.46 9.94
C SER A 271 17.02 -2.85 8.73
N LEU A 272 15.94 -2.10 8.47
CA LEU A 272 15.11 -2.18 7.27
C LEU A 272 15.65 -1.35 6.09
N THR A 273 16.58 -0.41 6.30
CA THR A 273 17.04 0.56 5.28
C THR A 273 18.25 0.11 4.46
N ASN A 274 18.73 -1.13 4.63
CA ASN A 274 19.72 -1.73 3.73
C ASN A 274 19.05 -2.36 2.50
N ASP A 275 18.13 -1.63 1.87
CA ASP A 275 17.71 -1.97 0.51
C ASP A 275 18.74 -1.38 -0.44
N ASP A 276 19.72 -2.23 -0.76
CA ASP A 276 20.67 -2.00 -1.84
C ASP A 276 19.89 -1.57 -3.11
N PRO A 277 20.19 -0.40 -3.71
CA PRO A 277 19.59 0.04 -4.98
C PRO A 277 19.87 -0.91 -6.15
N SER A 278 20.62 -1.99 -5.91
CA SER A 278 20.73 -3.13 -6.80
C SER A 278 19.37 -3.56 -7.35
N PRO A 279 19.25 -3.71 -8.68
CA PRO A 279 18.02 -4.18 -9.31
C PRO A 279 17.57 -5.50 -8.69
N ARG A 280 16.34 -5.51 -8.15
CA ARG A 280 15.61 -6.66 -7.57
C ARG A 280 16.09 -7.97 -8.21
N ARG A 281 16.88 -8.74 -7.46
CA ARG A 281 17.43 -10.05 -7.86
C ARG A 281 16.35 -11.09 -7.65
N TYR A 282 16.07 -11.93 -8.64
CA TYR A 282 15.16 -13.07 -8.49
C TYR A 282 15.71 -14.09 -7.47
N LEU A 283 14.86 -14.95 -6.93
CA LEU A 283 15.24 -16.06 -6.06
C LEU A 283 15.21 -17.36 -6.86
N VAL A 284 16.12 -18.27 -6.51
CA VAL A 284 16.20 -19.62 -7.08
C VAL A 284 16.19 -20.61 -5.92
N PRO A 285 15.35 -21.65 -5.96
CA PRO A 285 15.35 -22.66 -4.91
C PRO A 285 16.60 -23.55 -5.00
N PHE A 286 17.02 -24.05 -3.86
CA PHE A 286 17.98 -25.15 -3.75
C PHE A 286 17.46 -26.16 -2.73
N LEU A 287 17.92 -27.40 -2.84
CA LEU A 287 17.59 -28.47 -1.91
C LEU A 287 18.84 -28.83 -1.10
N GLU A 288 18.75 -28.79 0.22
CA GLU A 288 19.82 -29.20 1.12
C GLU A 288 19.24 -30.05 2.25
N LYS A 289 19.78 -31.26 2.44
CA LYS A 289 19.34 -32.20 3.49
C LYS A 289 17.82 -32.42 3.51
N ASN A 290 17.21 -32.56 2.35
CA ASN A 290 15.76 -32.73 2.13
C ASN A 290 14.89 -31.52 2.45
N PHE A 291 15.48 -30.34 2.68
CA PHE A 291 14.74 -29.10 2.87
C PHE A 291 15.10 -28.09 1.79
N PHE A 292 14.10 -27.33 1.35
CA PHE A 292 14.24 -26.28 0.37
C PHE A 292 14.62 -24.96 1.03
N GLY A 293 15.64 -24.32 0.46
CA GLY A 293 16.04 -22.94 0.73
C GLY A 293 16.04 -22.13 -0.56
N PHE A 294 16.35 -20.84 -0.45
CA PHE A 294 16.38 -19.93 -1.60
C PHE A 294 17.66 -19.11 -1.61
N MET A 295 18.23 -18.93 -2.80
CA MET A 295 19.42 -18.12 -3.04
C MET A 295 19.15 -17.03 -4.08
N ASP A 296 19.97 -15.98 -4.07
CA ASP A 296 19.94 -14.92 -5.07
C ASP A 296 20.69 -15.31 -6.36
N SER A 297 20.68 -14.42 -7.36
CA SER A 297 21.37 -14.61 -8.64
C SER A 297 22.90 -14.76 -8.55
N GLU A 298 23.50 -14.50 -7.39
CA GLU A 298 24.93 -14.64 -7.11
C GLU A 298 25.23 -15.92 -6.32
N GLY A 299 24.22 -16.70 -5.97
CA GLY A 299 24.34 -17.93 -5.18
C GLY A 299 24.41 -17.70 -3.67
N ASN A 300 24.12 -16.48 -3.19
CA ASN A 300 24.05 -16.21 -1.76
C ASN A 300 22.73 -16.74 -1.21
N GLU A 301 22.79 -17.52 -0.13
CA GLU A 301 21.59 -17.98 0.57
C GLU A 301 20.85 -16.79 1.21
N ILE A 302 19.56 -16.64 0.87
CA ILE A 302 18.68 -15.59 1.40
C ILE A 302 17.67 -16.17 2.39
N ILE A 303 17.19 -17.38 2.13
CA ILE A 303 16.25 -18.09 3.00
C ILE A 303 16.82 -19.48 3.23
N SER A 304 17.04 -19.82 4.50
CA SER A 304 17.61 -21.09 4.88
C SER A 304 16.72 -22.28 4.54
N ALA A 305 17.37 -23.42 4.30
CA ALA A 305 16.73 -24.67 3.95
C ALA A 305 15.91 -25.24 5.11
N GLU A 306 14.62 -24.89 5.14
CA GLU A 306 13.67 -25.31 6.19
C GLU A 306 12.33 -25.81 5.64
N ALA A 307 12.02 -25.56 4.37
CA ALA A 307 10.75 -25.94 3.78
C ALA A 307 10.79 -27.41 3.33
N ALA A 308 9.84 -28.23 3.81
CA ALA A 308 9.80 -29.65 3.46
C ALA A 308 9.35 -29.91 2.02
N ASP A 309 8.63 -28.95 1.41
CA ASP A 309 8.14 -29.01 0.04
C ASP A 309 8.03 -27.61 -0.56
N LEU A 310 7.93 -27.52 -1.89
CA LEU A 310 7.73 -26.28 -2.64
C LEU A 310 6.55 -26.40 -3.60
N ASN A 311 5.83 -25.29 -3.75
CA ASN A 311 4.91 -25.11 -4.86
C ASN A 311 5.66 -25.31 -6.19
N ALA A 312 5.03 -26.00 -7.14
CA ALA A 312 5.58 -26.29 -8.46
C ALA A 312 6.06 -25.02 -9.18
N GLU A 313 5.38 -23.89 -8.98
CA GLU A 313 5.73 -22.58 -9.57
C GLU A 313 7.12 -22.08 -9.14
N TYR A 314 7.57 -22.43 -7.94
CA TYR A 314 8.87 -21.99 -7.41
C TYR A 314 10.03 -22.83 -7.92
N LYS A 315 9.80 -24.08 -8.33
CA LYS A 315 10.87 -25.05 -8.66
C LYS A 315 11.80 -24.57 -9.75
N CYS A 316 11.27 -23.84 -10.73
CA CYS A 316 12.03 -23.37 -11.89
C CYS A 316 12.78 -22.04 -11.63
N GLY A 317 12.78 -21.53 -10.39
CA GLY A 317 13.44 -20.28 -10.03
C GLY A 317 12.81 -19.06 -10.69
N ASN A 318 13.63 -18.04 -10.96
CA ASN A 318 13.18 -16.73 -11.44
C ASN A 318 12.05 -16.09 -10.60
N ILE A 319 12.01 -16.41 -9.31
CA ILE A 319 10.97 -16.00 -8.35
C ILE A 319 11.17 -14.51 -8.06
N ASP A 320 10.27 -13.65 -8.47
CA ASP A 320 10.34 -12.19 -8.28
C ASP A 320 9.25 -11.63 -7.34
N GLU A 321 8.45 -12.52 -6.74
CA GLU A 321 7.41 -12.24 -5.77
C GLU A 321 7.97 -11.65 -4.47
N ASP A 322 7.17 -10.79 -3.82
CA ASP A 322 7.55 -10.13 -2.56
C ASP A 322 7.48 -11.07 -1.35
N VAL A 323 6.63 -12.08 -1.46
CA VAL A 323 6.37 -13.09 -0.42
C VAL A 323 6.35 -14.48 -1.03
N LEU A 324 6.79 -15.47 -0.25
CA LEU A 324 6.78 -16.88 -0.63
C LEU A 324 5.83 -17.62 0.28
N VAL A 325 4.96 -18.42 -0.32
CA VAL A 325 4.05 -19.32 0.40
C VAL A 325 4.76 -20.65 0.62
N LEU A 326 5.18 -20.90 1.85
CA LEU A 326 5.85 -22.12 2.26
C LEU A 326 4.92 -22.96 3.15
N PRO A 327 5.19 -24.26 3.34
CA PRO A 327 4.39 -25.09 4.23
C PRO A 327 4.26 -24.47 5.64
N GLY A 328 3.01 -24.17 6.05
CA GLY A 328 2.68 -23.60 7.35
C GLY A 328 3.11 -22.14 7.60
N LYS A 329 3.65 -21.42 6.61
CA LYS A 329 4.07 -20.01 6.77
C LYS A 329 4.14 -19.23 5.46
N ILE A 330 3.94 -17.92 5.54
CA ILE A 330 4.31 -16.97 4.48
C ILE A 330 5.51 -16.19 4.98
N VAL A 331 6.55 -16.10 4.15
CA VAL A 331 7.76 -15.33 4.43
C VAL A 331 7.95 -14.24 3.40
N SER A 332 8.55 -13.12 3.80
CA SER A 332 9.01 -12.10 2.87
C SER A 332 10.15 -12.65 2.02
N ARG A 333 10.48 -11.94 0.95
CA ARG A 333 11.66 -12.20 0.11
C ARG A 333 12.99 -12.27 0.88
N LYS A 334 13.08 -11.64 2.07
CA LYS A 334 14.24 -11.69 2.97
C LYS A 334 14.14 -12.79 4.03
N GLY A 335 13.15 -13.68 3.94
CA GLY A 335 12.89 -14.75 4.92
C GLY A 335 12.18 -14.29 6.20
N THR A 336 11.74 -13.02 6.30
CA THR A 336 11.02 -12.54 7.49
C THR A 336 9.61 -13.13 7.53
N LEU A 337 9.19 -13.64 8.69
CA LEU A 337 7.83 -14.20 8.85
C LEU A 337 6.77 -13.12 8.63
N VAL A 338 5.87 -13.33 7.66
CA VAL A 338 4.71 -12.47 7.37
C VAL A 338 3.44 -13.07 7.97
N TYR A 339 3.27 -14.38 7.83
CA TYR A 339 2.13 -15.13 8.36
C TYR A 339 2.57 -16.51 8.85
N LYS A 340 1.93 -17.00 9.92
CA LYS A 340 2.11 -18.35 10.45
C LYS A 340 0.77 -19.08 10.50
N GLY A 341 0.70 -20.23 9.82
CA GLY A 341 -0.49 -21.05 9.70
C GLY A 341 -0.58 -21.71 8.32
N GLU A 342 -1.49 -22.68 8.19
CA GLU A 342 -1.83 -23.26 6.89
C GLU A 342 -2.43 -22.20 5.96
N VAL A 343 -2.08 -22.30 4.68
CA VAL A 343 -2.49 -21.35 3.63
C VAL A 343 -3.17 -22.14 2.52
N ALA A 344 -4.44 -21.85 2.28
CA ALA A 344 -5.20 -22.44 1.18
C ALA A 344 -5.05 -21.62 -0.11
N SER A 345 -5.15 -20.30 0.01
CA SER A 345 -4.99 -19.34 -1.08
C SER A 345 -4.42 -18.01 -0.57
N VAL A 346 -3.79 -17.26 -1.47
CA VAL A 346 -3.29 -15.90 -1.20
C VAL A 346 -3.61 -15.03 -2.40
N ASP A 347 -4.42 -14.00 -2.19
CA ASP A 347 -4.70 -12.98 -3.21
C ASP A 347 -3.94 -11.68 -2.86
N ASP A 348 -3.22 -11.12 -3.82
CA ASP A 348 -2.60 -9.80 -3.69
C ASP A 348 -3.64 -8.73 -3.98
N LEU A 349 -4.01 -7.96 -2.96
CA LEU A 349 -5.01 -6.89 -3.04
C LEU A 349 -4.44 -5.57 -3.55
N GLY A 350 -3.13 -5.49 -3.76
CA GLY A 350 -2.39 -4.26 -4.02
C GLY A 350 -1.93 -3.57 -2.74
N SER A 351 -1.01 -2.64 -2.90
CA SER A 351 -0.42 -1.74 -1.90
C SER A 351 0.14 -2.49 -0.70
N GLY A 352 0.67 -3.69 -0.99
CA GLY A 352 1.24 -4.62 -0.03
C GLY A 352 0.23 -5.40 0.81
N PHE A 353 -1.08 -5.29 0.57
CA PHE A 353 -2.10 -6.06 1.29
C PHE A 353 -2.35 -7.41 0.61
N LEU A 354 -2.46 -8.45 1.43
CA LEU A 354 -2.75 -9.81 1.04
C LEU A 354 -4.07 -10.25 1.69
N LEU A 355 -4.90 -10.97 0.95
CA LEU A 355 -6.01 -11.75 1.49
C LEU A 355 -5.56 -13.21 1.58
N ILE A 356 -5.48 -13.72 2.80
CA ILE A 356 -4.99 -15.08 3.07
C ILE A 356 -6.16 -15.92 3.55
N GLU A 357 -6.50 -16.97 2.80
CA GLU A 357 -7.52 -17.93 3.17
C GLU A 357 -6.90 -19.14 3.84
N ASN A 358 -7.53 -19.61 4.92
CA ASN A 358 -7.25 -20.92 5.51
C ASN A 358 -8.56 -21.67 5.78
N GLN A 359 -8.47 -22.91 6.26
CA GLN A 359 -9.64 -23.79 6.48
C GLN A 359 -10.70 -23.25 7.45
N HIS A 360 -10.40 -22.21 8.22
CA HIS A 360 -11.27 -21.69 9.27
C HIS A 360 -11.65 -20.21 9.09
N CYS A 361 -10.88 -19.45 8.32
CA CYS A 361 -10.90 -18.00 8.38
C CYS A 361 -10.09 -17.37 7.24
N THR A 362 -10.61 -16.28 6.68
CA THR A 362 -9.87 -15.41 5.76
C THR A 362 -9.33 -14.19 6.51
N LYS A 363 -8.09 -13.77 6.24
CA LYS A 363 -7.42 -12.67 6.94
C LYS A 363 -6.81 -11.68 5.97
N VAL A 364 -6.88 -10.40 6.31
CA VAL A 364 -6.10 -9.35 5.63
C VAL A 364 -4.78 -9.16 6.36
N ILE A 365 -3.67 -9.27 5.65
CA ILE A 365 -2.32 -9.05 6.20
C ILE A 365 -1.52 -8.24 5.21
N HIS A 366 -0.80 -7.23 5.69
CA HIS A 366 0.16 -6.51 4.89
C HIS A 366 1.50 -7.27 4.84
N LYS A 367 2.23 -7.21 3.71
CA LYS A 367 3.51 -7.91 3.45
C LYS A 367 4.64 -7.61 4.46
N ILE A 368 4.43 -6.65 5.37
CA ILE A 368 5.32 -6.38 6.52
C ILE A 368 4.95 -7.15 7.80
N GLY A 369 3.95 -8.04 7.74
CA GLY A 369 3.43 -8.78 8.89
C GLY A 369 2.40 -8.01 9.74
N PHE A 370 1.88 -6.89 9.23
CA PHE A 370 0.89 -6.05 9.93
C PHE A 370 -0.54 -6.51 9.62
N ASN A 371 -1.41 -6.57 10.63
CA ASN A 371 -2.84 -6.82 10.47
C ASN A 371 -3.65 -5.50 10.66
N PRO A 372 -4.38 -5.02 9.64
CA PRO A 372 -5.19 -3.79 9.69
C PRO A 372 -6.49 -3.87 10.52
N GLY A 373 -6.70 -4.94 11.27
CA GLY A 373 -7.59 -4.93 12.43
C GLY A 373 -8.26 -6.27 12.69
N GLU A 374 -9.04 -6.75 11.74
CA GLU A 374 -9.97 -7.85 12.01
C GLU A 374 -9.33 -9.23 11.92
N LEU A 375 -9.76 -10.12 12.83
CA LEU A 375 -9.18 -11.44 12.95
C LEU A 375 -9.67 -12.40 11.86
N CYS A 376 -10.91 -12.24 11.39
CA CYS A 376 -11.51 -12.98 10.29
C CYS A 376 -12.43 -12.07 9.49
N VAL A 377 -12.34 -12.17 8.16
CA VAL A 377 -13.14 -11.38 7.22
C VAL A 377 -13.78 -12.29 6.17
N GLN A 378 -14.81 -11.80 5.47
CA GLN A 378 -15.37 -12.52 4.31
C GLN A 378 -14.62 -12.19 3.02
N ASP A 379 -14.23 -10.92 2.85
CA ASP A 379 -13.55 -10.41 1.66
C ASP A 379 -12.86 -9.06 1.98
N ALA A 380 -11.90 -8.64 1.16
CA ALA A 380 -11.29 -7.32 1.26
C ALA A 380 -10.73 -6.83 -0.08
N LYS A 381 -10.59 -5.51 -0.21
CA LYS A 381 -9.98 -4.88 -1.39
C LYS A 381 -9.39 -3.51 -1.05
N VAL A 382 -8.34 -3.12 -1.76
CA VAL A 382 -7.77 -1.78 -1.66
C VAL A 382 -8.49 -0.85 -2.64
N LEU A 383 -8.93 0.31 -2.13
CA LEU A 383 -9.63 1.34 -2.91
C LEU A 383 -8.64 2.41 -3.35
N ASN A 384 -8.38 2.48 -4.66
CA ASN A 384 -7.46 3.43 -5.30
C ASN A 384 -6.07 3.55 -4.63
N GLY A 385 -5.56 2.48 -4.02
CA GLY A 385 -4.28 2.50 -3.28
C GLY A 385 -4.29 3.34 -2.00
N LYS A 386 -5.43 3.89 -1.55
CA LYS A 386 -5.51 4.86 -0.45
C LYS A 386 -6.28 4.37 0.77
N LEU A 387 -7.25 3.48 0.58
CA LEU A 387 -8.13 2.99 1.65
C LEU A 387 -8.29 1.47 1.54
N LEU A 388 -8.65 0.82 2.64
CA LEU A 388 -8.95 -0.61 2.69
C LEU A 388 -10.44 -0.81 2.93
N ALA A 389 -11.11 -1.53 2.02
CA ALA A 389 -12.48 -1.98 2.23
C ALA A 389 -12.48 -3.42 2.73
N ILE A 390 -13.22 -3.69 3.80
CA ILE A 390 -13.35 -5.02 4.40
C ILE A 390 -14.82 -5.40 4.47
N LYS A 391 -15.13 -6.63 4.07
CA LYS A 391 -16.48 -7.20 4.12
C LYS A 391 -16.65 -8.15 5.30
N ASN A 392 -17.68 -7.90 6.12
CA ASN A 392 -18.13 -8.75 7.21
C ASN A 392 -19.65 -8.75 7.32
N ASP A 393 -20.22 -9.87 7.71
CA ASP A 393 -21.68 -10.04 7.86
C ASP A 393 -22.45 -9.55 6.64
N GLU A 394 -21.94 -9.85 5.43
CA GLU A 394 -22.44 -9.41 4.12
C GLU A 394 -22.31 -7.92 3.79
N HIS A 395 -21.72 -7.10 4.67
CA HIS A 395 -21.61 -5.65 4.48
C HIS A 395 -20.16 -5.19 4.43
N TRP A 396 -19.92 -4.09 3.69
CA TRP A 396 -18.61 -3.47 3.55
C TRP A 396 -18.41 -2.31 4.52
N SER A 397 -17.19 -2.21 5.04
CA SER A 397 -16.68 -1.10 5.85
C SER A 397 -15.45 -0.47 5.18
N ILE A 398 -15.07 0.73 5.59
CA ILE A 398 -13.84 1.40 5.11
C ILE A 398 -12.90 1.65 6.28
N ARG A 399 -11.63 1.31 6.08
CA ARG A 399 -10.52 1.59 6.99
C ARG A 399 -9.41 2.37 6.29
N THR A 400 -8.60 3.09 7.07
CA THR A 400 -7.29 3.57 6.59
C THR A 400 -6.38 2.37 6.31
N LEU A 401 -5.32 2.56 5.52
CA LEU A 401 -4.28 1.53 5.35
C LEU A 401 -3.58 1.18 6.67
N ALA A 402 -3.57 2.11 7.63
CA ALA A 402 -3.09 1.89 8.99
C ALA A 402 -4.09 1.14 9.91
N GLY A 403 -5.28 0.80 9.42
CA GLY A 403 -6.27 -0.06 10.10
C GLY A 403 -7.39 0.66 10.86
N ARG A 404 -7.41 2.00 10.86
CA ARG A 404 -8.45 2.80 11.56
C ARG A 404 -9.78 2.71 10.82
N LEU A 405 -10.85 2.34 11.52
CA LEU A 405 -12.21 2.33 10.97
C LEU A 405 -12.71 3.77 10.69
N LEU A 406 -13.12 4.04 9.45
CA LEU A 406 -13.67 5.33 9.00
C LEU A 406 -15.18 5.24 8.74
N ILE A 407 -15.63 4.18 8.05
CA ILE A 407 -17.04 3.94 7.73
C ILE A 407 -17.43 2.55 8.23
N ALA A 408 -18.55 2.47 8.95
CA ALA A 408 -19.04 1.22 9.53
C ALA A 408 -19.58 0.23 8.47
N SER A 409 -19.73 -1.03 8.88
CA SER A 409 -20.20 -2.14 8.03
C SER A 409 -21.72 -2.08 7.83
N GLU A 410 -22.18 -1.36 6.81
CA GLU A 410 -23.62 -1.23 6.49
C GLU A 410 -23.93 -1.15 4.97
N TRP A 411 -22.93 -1.40 4.12
CA TRP A 411 -23.01 -1.20 2.67
C TRP A 411 -22.97 -2.51 1.90
N ASP A 412 -23.87 -2.69 0.93
CA ASP A 412 -23.89 -3.89 0.09
C ASP A 412 -22.64 -3.99 -0.79
N ASN A 413 -22.15 -2.83 -1.25
CA ASN A 413 -20.91 -2.72 -2.01
C ASN A 413 -20.28 -1.33 -1.85
N ILE A 414 -18.95 -1.30 -1.92
CA ILE A 414 -18.13 -0.08 -1.99
C ILE A 414 -17.17 -0.24 -3.16
N SER A 415 -17.07 0.76 -4.02
CA SER A 415 -16.16 0.78 -5.17
C SER A 415 -15.56 2.16 -5.34
N PHE A 416 -14.72 2.36 -6.36
CA PHE A 416 -14.08 3.65 -6.59
C PHE A 416 -13.95 3.96 -8.09
N ALA A 417 -13.86 5.25 -8.40
CA ALA A 417 -13.56 5.79 -9.72
C ALA A 417 -12.54 6.93 -9.57
N GLY A 418 -11.26 6.55 -9.50
CA GLY A 418 -10.18 7.43 -9.03
C GLY A 418 -10.34 7.73 -7.54
N ASP A 419 -10.28 9.01 -7.17
CA ASP A 419 -10.43 9.54 -5.82
C ASP A 419 -11.88 9.67 -5.35
N VAL A 420 -12.86 9.30 -6.18
CA VAL A 420 -14.27 9.21 -5.79
C VAL A 420 -14.60 7.80 -5.33
N ILE A 421 -15.07 7.68 -4.08
CA ILE A 421 -15.64 6.45 -3.53
C ILE A 421 -17.14 6.41 -3.81
N ILE A 422 -17.59 5.24 -4.26
CA ILE A 422 -18.97 4.96 -4.65
C ILE A 422 -19.52 3.94 -3.66
N PHE A 423 -20.49 4.37 -2.87
CA PHE A 423 -21.22 3.53 -1.92
C PHE A 423 -22.50 3.02 -2.57
N GLN A 424 -22.83 1.74 -2.34
CA GLN A 424 -24.07 1.13 -2.81
C GLN A 424 -24.82 0.48 -1.65
N ARG A 425 -26.14 0.73 -1.61
CA ARG A 425 -27.09 0.05 -0.74
C ARG A 425 -28.44 -0.06 -1.46
N ASP A 426 -28.99 -1.26 -1.49
CA ASP A 426 -30.09 -1.66 -2.34
C ASP A 426 -29.78 -1.36 -3.83
N LYS A 427 -30.58 -0.48 -4.44
CA LYS A 427 -30.44 -0.02 -5.83
C LYS A 427 -29.91 1.42 -5.92
N ASN A 428 -29.50 1.99 -4.78
CA ASN A 428 -29.11 3.37 -4.67
C ASN A 428 -27.59 3.49 -4.51
N PHE A 429 -27.05 4.57 -5.06
CA PHE A 429 -25.63 4.89 -5.05
C PHE A 429 -25.40 6.27 -4.45
N TRP A 430 -24.30 6.42 -3.72
CA TRP A 430 -23.83 7.69 -3.15
C TRP A 430 -22.36 7.89 -3.45
N LEU A 431 -21.96 9.15 -3.59
CA LEU A 431 -20.59 9.54 -3.92
C LEU A 431 -19.96 10.31 -2.76
N ALA A 432 -18.68 10.05 -2.50
CA ALA A 432 -17.85 10.90 -1.65
C ALA A 432 -16.42 10.93 -2.18
N THR A 433 -15.70 12.02 -1.91
CA THR A 433 -14.26 12.08 -2.19
C THR A 433 -13.48 11.31 -1.12
N THR A 434 -12.31 10.80 -1.51
CA THR A 434 -11.38 10.13 -0.59
C THR A 434 -10.93 11.07 0.52
N ASP A 435 -10.75 12.37 0.23
CA ASP A 435 -10.41 13.39 1.22
C ASP A 435 -11.51 13.55 2.28
N ALA A 436 -12.78 13.59 1.87
CA ALA A 436 -13.91 13.70 2.79
C ALA A 436 -14.02 12.48 3.71
N ILE A 437 -13.72 11.28 3.20
CA ILE A 437 -13.70 10.05 3.99
C ILE A 437 -12.50 10.04 4.95
N SER A 438 -11.32 10.42 4.48
CA SER A 438 -10.09 10.43 5.28
C SER A 438 -10.17 11.43 6.44
N ALA A 439 -10.83 12.57 6.23
CA ALA A 439 -11.02 13.59 7.26
C ALA A 439 -11.87 13.12 8.47
N ILE A 440 -12.61 12.02 8.33
CA ILE A 440 -13.32 11.37 9.46
C ILE A 440 -12.33 10.92 10.53
N ALA A 441 -11.11 10.54 10.15
CA ALA A 441 -10.09 10.11 11.09
C ALA A 441 -9.82 11.17 12.17
N ASP A 442 -9.86 12.46 11.81
CA ASP A 442 -9.69 13.61 12.71
C ASP A 442 -11.03 14.20 13.21
N GLY A 443 -12.11 13.41 13.16
CA GLY A 443 -13.40 13.75 13.75
C GLY A 443 -14.25 14.73 12.96
N GLN A 444 -14.01 14.90 11.64
CA GLN A 444 -14.95 15.62 10.78
C GLN A 444 -16.24 14.83 10.60
N THR A 445 -17.38 15.54 10.55
CA THR A 445 -18.68 14.91 10.34
C THR A 445 -18.86 14.51 8.89
N PHE A 446 -19.20 13.25 8.63
CA PHE A 446 -19.47 12.74 7.28
C PHE A 446 -20.97 12.61 7.02
N LYS A 447 -21.45 13.16 5.91
CA LYS A 447 -22.84 13.03 5.46
C LYS A 447 -22.91 12.92 3.95
N LEU A 448 -23.53 11.84 3.48
CA LEU A 448 -23.88 11.67 2.07
C LEU A 448 -25.17 12.46 1.77
N LYS A 449 -25.19 13.20 0.67
CA LYS A 449 -26.31 14.08 0.29
C LYS A 449 -27.10 13.52 -0.88
N ASP A 450 -26.45 13.45 -2.04
CA ASP A 450 -27.11 13.10 -3.30
C ASP A 450 -27.16 11.59 -3.50
N THR A 451 -28.28 11.12 -4.03
CA THR A 451 -28.55 9.69 -4.27
C THR A 451 -28.77 9.47 -5.76
N PHE A 452 -28.17 8.41 -6.30
CA PHE A 452 -28.22 8.04 -7.71
C PHE A 452 -28.74 6.62 -7.89
N GLU A 453 -29.27 6.30 -9.07
CA GLU A 453 -29.68 4.95 -9.46
C GLU A 453 -28.54 4.18 -10.14
N GLU A 454 -27.56 4.88 -10.67
CA GLU A 454 -26.42 4.28 -11.37
C GLU A 454 -25.22 5.23 -11.37
N VAL A 455 -24.03 4.68 -11.17
CA VAL A 455 -22.76 5.41 -11.20
C VAL A 455 -21.73 4.58 -11.96
N LYS A 456 -20.98 5.23 -12.86
CA LYS A 456 -19.90 4.58 -13.62
C LYS A 456 -18.70 5.50 -13.78
N SER A 457 -17.51 4.90 -13.90
CA SER A 457 -16.30 5.62 -14.31
C SER A 457 -16.47 6.22 -15.71
N TRP A 458 -15.96 7.43 -15.89
CA TRP A 458 -15.93 8.16 -17.16
C TRP A 458 -14.47 8.46 -17.54
N PRO A 459 -14.12 8.49 -18.85
CA PRO A 459 -12.77 8.78 -19.30
C PRO A 459 -12.16 10.06 -18.71
N ASN A 460 -10.82 10.09 -18.59
CA ASN A 460 -10.04 11.18 -18.00
C ASN A 460 -10.35 11.46 -16.53
N GLY A 461 -10.54 10.40 -15.73
CA GLY A 461 -10.73 10.52 -14.29
C GLY A 461 -11.99 11.31 -13.96
N LYS A 462 -13.12 10.94 -14.55
CA LYS A 462 -14.42 11.55 -14.24
C LYS A 462 -15.40 10.48 -13.81
N VAL A 463 -16.54 10.91 -13.28
CA VAL A 463 -17.60 10.02 -12.84
C VAL A 463 -18.89 10.44 -13.51
N TRP A 464 -19.59 9.48 -14.13
CA TRP A 464 -20.94 9.68 -14.63
C TRP A 464 -21.93 9.12 -13.61
N ALA A 465 -23.01 9.85 -13.39
CA ALA A 465 -24.09 9.41 -12.52
C ALA A 465 -25.46 9.64 -13.19
N ARG A 466 -26.43 8.80 -12.83
CA ARG A 466 -27.80 8.85 -13.34
C ARG A 466 -28.83 8.68 -12.22
N ALA A 467 -29.92 9.44 -12.30
CA ALA A 467 -31.14 9.23 -11.52
C ALA A 467 -32.36 9.43 -12.42
N GLY A 468 -33.08 8.35 -12.72
CA GLY A 468 -34.15 8.36 -13.73
C GLY A 468 -33.60 8.77 -15.10
N LYS A 469 -34.10 9.90 -15.62
CA LYS A 469 -33.65 10.51 -16.88
C LYS A 469 -32.57 11.58 -16.73
N PHE A 470 -32.18 11.89 -15.50
CA PHE A 470 -31.17 12.91 -15.21
C PHE A 470 -29.80 12.26 -15.25
N GLU A 471 -28.91 12.81 -16.05
CA GLU A 471 -27.51 12.37 -16.16
C GLU A 471 -26.58 13.56 -16.02
N GLY A 472 -25.39 13.33 -15.45
CA GLY A 472 -24.35 14.35 -15.31
C GLY A 472 -22.97 13.73 -15.15
N ILE A 473 -21.94 14.57 -15.28
CA ILE A 473 -20.54 14.16 -15.12
C ILE A 473 -19.89 15.06 -14.08
N PHE A 474 -19.15 14.43 -13.18
CA PHE A 474 -18.41 15.06 -12.10
C PHE A 474 -16.92 14.76 -12.24
N ASP A 475 -16.06 15.64 -11.74
CA ASP A 475 -14.64 15.36 -11.62
C ASP A 475 -14.30 14.63 -10.30
N GLN A 476 -13.01 14.54 -9.99
CA GLN A 476 -12.49 13.84 -8.82
C GLN A 476 -12.75 14.56 -7.49
N HIS A 477 -13.16 15.83 -7.55
CA HIS A 477 -13.60 16.61 -6.38
C HIS A 477 -15.13 16.64 -6.25
N LEU A 478 -15.84 15.91 -7.11
CA LEU A 478 -17.29 15.95 -7.28
C LEU A 478 -17.83 17.31 -7.76
N ASP A 479 -16.97 18.13 -8.38
CA ASP A 479 -17.41 19.35 -9.05
C ASP A 479 -18.09 19.00 -10.38
N VAL A 480 -19.16 19.72 -10.71
CA VAL A 480 -19.98 19.47 -11.89
C VAL A 480 -19.21 19.86 -13.15
N VAL A 481 -18.89 18.88 -14.01
CA VAL A 481 -18.26 19.08 -15.32
C VAL A 481 -19.33 19.18 -16.40
N VAL A 482 -20.32 18.28 -16.37
CA VAL A 482 -21.51 18.34 -17.23
C VAL A 482 -22.74 18.40 -16.32
N PRO A 483 -23.60 19.44 -16.44
CA PRO A 483 -24.73 19.64 -15.55
C PRO A 483 -25.64 18.42 -15.45
N PHE A 484 -26.06 18.08 -14.22
CA PHE A 484 -26.99 16.99 -13.94
C PHE A 484 -28.42 17.42 -14.32
N LYS A 485 -28.89 17.01 -15.51
CA LYS A 485 -30.20 17.41 -16.09
C LYS A 485 -30.78 16.28 -16.95
N GLU A 486 -32.02 16.42 -17.42
CA GLU A 486 -32.64 15.46 -18.35
C GLU A 486 -31.87 15.40 -19.67
N GLN A 487 -31.08 14.34 -19.87
CA GLN A 487 -30.25 14.10 -21.05
C GLN A 487 -29.69 12.66 -21.03
N THR A 488 -29.17 12.20 -22.17
CA THR A 488 -28.37 10.98 -22.27
C THR A 488 -26.95 11.32 -22.72
N LEU A 489 -25.95 10.81 -22.00
CA LEU A 489 -24.54 11.09 -22.24
C LEU A 489 -23.83 9.88 -22.85
N SER A 490 -22.99 10.13 -23.84
CA SER A 490 -22.14 9.11 -24.46
C SER A 490 -20.70 9.60 -24.58
N SER A 491 -19.73 8.77 -24.19
CA SER A 491 -18.31 9.15 -24.19
C SER A 491 -17.72 9.15 -25.60
N SER A 492 -16.77 10.06 -25.86
CA SER A 492 -16.00 10.09 -27.11
C SER A 492 -14.57 10.56 -26.88
N PHE A 493 -13.69 10.45 -27.88
CA PHE A 493 -12.26 10.77 -27.76
C PHE A 493 -11.94 12.20 -27.31
N PHE A 494 -12.93 13.10 -27.39
CA PHE A 494 -12.81 14.52 -27.05
C PHE A 494 -13.59 14.93 -25.80
N GLY A 495 -14.38 14.04 -25.20
CA GLY A 495 -15.26 14.35 -24.07
C GLY A 495 -16.52 13.50 -24.17
N GLY A 496 -17.54 14.01 -24.85
CA GLY A 496 -18.74 13.25 -25.13
C GLY A 496 -19.82 13.99 -25.91
N VAL A 497 -20.94 13.32 -26.10
CA VAL A 497 -22.16 13.85 -26.71
C VAL A 497 -23.30 13.75 -25.71
N ALA A 498 -24.06 14.84 -25.58
CA ALA A 498 -25.27 14.94 -24.80
C ALA A 498 -26.48 14.98 -25.74
N PHE A 499 -27.44 14.08 -25.54
CA PHE A 499 -28.70 14.02 -26.28
C PHE A 499 -29.85 14.46 -25.39
N ALA A 500 -30.59 15.48 -25.82
CA ALA A 500 -31.77 16.00 -25.11
C ALA A 500 -32.73 16.64 -26.11
N ASN A 501 -34.05 16.52 -25.89
CA ASN A 501 -35.09 17.13 -26.72
C ASN A 501 -34.96 16.82 -28.23
N SER A 502 -34.58 15.59 -28.59
CA SER A 502 -34.33 15.15 -29.98
C SER A 502 -33.19 15.89 -30.69
N GLN A 503 -32.34 16.60 -29.95
CA GLN A 503 -31.14 17.26 -30.46
C GLN A 503 -29.91 16.76 -29.71
N SER A 504 -28.74 16.94 -30.33
CA SER A 504 -27.46 16.55 -29.77
C SER A 504 -26.54 17.75 -29.64
N ALA A 505 -25.92 17.92 -28.49
CA ALA A 505 -24.77 18.80 -28.29
C ALA A 505 -23.55 17.95 -27.95
N PHE A 506 -22.34 18.46 -28.19
CA PHE A 506 -21.13 17.77 -27.77
C PHE A 506 -20.28 18.65 -26.89
N PHE A 507 -19.49 18.03 -26.02
CA PHE A 507 -18.67 18.71 -25.04
C PHE A 507 -17.25 18.17 -25.03
N ASN A 508 -16.30 19.05 -24.69
CA ASN A 508 -14.91 18.65 -24.56
C ASN A 508 -14.60 18.08 -23.16
N HIS A 509 -13.38 17.61 -22.91
CA HIS A 509 -12.95 17.08 -21.60
C HIS A 509 -13.07 18.06 -20.43
N ALA A 510 -13.15 19.37 -20.71
CA ALA A 510 -13.37 20.41 -19.71
C ALA A 510 -14.86 20.68 -19.44
N GLY A 511 -15.78 20.04 -20.16
CA GLY A 511 -17.23 20.27 -20.03
C GLY A 511 -17.76 21.42 -20.90
N ASN A 512 -16.89 22.12 -21.65
CA ASN A 512 -17.34 23.17 -22.56
C ASN A 512 -18.24 22.54 -23.63
N THR A 513 -19.47 23.04 -23.76
CA THR A 513 -20.52 22.44 -24.60
C THR A 513 -20.83 23.32 -25.79
N THR A 514 -21.17 22.73 -26.93
CA THR A 514 -21.64 23.45 -28.12
C THR A 514 -23.12 23.78 -28.06
N ASP A 515 -23.61 24.52 -29.08
CA ASP A 515 -25.03 24.55 -29.39
C ASP A 515 -25.57 23.13 -29.71
N SER A 516 -26.90 23.02 -29.75
CA SER A 516 -27.59 21.78 -30.13
C SER A 516 -27.77 21.66 -31.65
N TYR A 517 -27.66 20.43 -32.14
CA TYR A 517 -27.66 20.07 -33.55
C TYR A 517 -28.61 18.88 -33.82
N ASP A 518 -29.15 18.80 -35.03
CA ASP A 518 -30.09 17.73 -35.42
C ASP A 518 -29.37 16.40 -35.63
N THR A 519 -28.09 16.44 -36.03
CA THR A 519 -27.27 15.25 -36.28
C THR A 519 -25.81 15.54 -36.00
N ILE A 520 -25.11 14.60 -35.36
CA ILE A 520 -23.66 14.64 -35.14
C ILE A 520 -23.02 13.40 -35.78
N LEU A 521 -21.94 13.61 -36.53
CA LEU A 521 -21.09 12.57 -37.09
C LEU A 521 -19.69 12.67 -36.48
N ILE A 522 -19.16 11.57 -35.97
CA ILE A 522 -17.87 11.51 -35.28
C ILE A 522 -16.89 10.69 -36.13
N SER A 523 -15.75 11.28 -36.48
CA SER A 523 -14.67 10.60 -37.21
C SER A 523 -13.32 11.19 -36.81
N LYS A 524 -12.63 10.58 -35.84
CA LYS A 524 -11.40 11.13 -35.23
C LYS A 524 -10.40 11.58 -36.32
N PRO A 525 -9.90 12.84 -36.28
CA PRO A 525 -10.03 13.83 -35.20
C PRO A 525 -11.22 14.80 -35.33
N TRP A 526 -12.14 14.56 -36.26
CA TRP A 526 -13.23 15.44 -36.63
C TRP A 526 -14.56 15.12 -35.96
N VAL A 527 -15.37 16.17 -35.80
CA VAL A 527 -16.81 16.08 -35.53
C VAL A 527 -17.53 16.96 -36.52
N ALA A 528 -18.56 16.45 -37.19
CA ALA A 528 -19.44 17.26 -38.01
C ALA A 528 -20.83 17.33 -37.40
N ALA A 529 -21.41 18.52 -37.35
CA ALA A 529 -22.74 18.74 -36.80
C ALA A 529 -23.64 19.42 -37.82
N LYS A 530 -24.89 18.95 -37.93
CA LYS A 530 -25.89 19.44 -38.87
C LYS A 530 -26.93 20.28 -38.14
N SER A 531 -27.24 21.46 -38.67
CA SER A 531 -28.38 22.25 -38.27
C SER A 531 -29.20 22.59 -39.52
N SER A 532 -30.46 22.17 -39.53
CA SER A 532 -31.37 22.23 -40.67
C SER A 532 -30.78 21.54 -41.91
N ALA A 533 -30.32 22.31 -42.90
CA ALA A 533 -29.78 21.81 -44.16
C ALA A 533 -28.24 21.92 -44.27
N THR A 534 -27.56 22.51 -43.27
CA THR A 534 -26.13 22.81 -43.37
C THR A 534 -25.29 22.05 -42.35
N TRP A 535 -24.12 21.59 -42.80
CA TRP A 535 -23.11 20.94 -41.98
C TRP A 535 -22.05 21.94 -41.54
N ARG A 536 -21.57 21.78 -40.30
CA ARG A 536 -20.40 22.46 -39.74
C ARG A 536 -19.39 21.40 -39.31
N LEU A 537 -18.11 21.70 -39.44
CA LEU A 537 -17.01 20.82 -39.06
C LEU A 537 -16.28 21.41 -37.86
N PHE A 538 -15.86 20.55 -36.93
CA PHE A 538 -15.27 20.88 -35.64
C PHE A 538 -14.05 19.99 -35.35
N ARG A 539 -13.15 20.52 -34.52
CA ARG A 539 -11.96 19.83 -34.01
C ARG A 539 -11.92 19.93 -32.49
N PRO A 540 -12.78 19.17 -31.78
CA PRO A 540 -13.07 19.39 -30.36
C PRO A 540 -11.88 19.19 -29.41
N LEU A 541 -10.81 18.51 -29.84
CA LEU A 541 -9.54 18.44 -29.09
C LEU A 541 -8.75 19.77 -29.08
N TYR A 542 -8.99 20.66 -30.05
CA TYR A 542 -8.27 21.93 -30.21
C TYR A 542 -9.13 23.12 -29.80
N ASN A 543 -10.34 23.21 -30.37
CA ASN A 543 -11.34 24.20 -29.98
C ASN A 543 -12.73 23.74 -30.43
N LEU A 544 -13.77 24.35 -29.86
CA LEU A 544 -15.17 24.10 -30.23
C LEU A 544 -15.68 25.09 -31.28
N LEU A 545 -14.79 25.80 -31.98
CA LEU A 545 -15.19 26.74 -33.02
C LEU A 545 -15.50 26.00 -34.32
N ALA A 546 -16.67 26.27 -34.87
CA ALA A 546 -17.08 25.73 -36.16
C ALA A 546 -16.22 26.32 -37.29
N THR A 547 -15.89 25.49 -38.28
CA THR A 547 -15.39 25.98 -39.58
C THR A 547 -16.54 26.57 -40.42
N ALA A 548 -16.25 26.89 -41.69
CA ALA A 548 -17.25 27.20 -42.69
C ALA A 548 -18.35 26.13 -42.80
N THR A 549 -19.54 26.55 -43.26
CA THR A 549 -20.68 25.67 -43.53
C THR A 549 -20.54 24.90 -44.85
N TYR A 550 -21.17 23.73 -44.93
CA TYR A 550 -21.16 22.83 -46.09
C TYR A 550 -22.57 22.26 -46.37
N ASP A 551 -22.85 21.94 -47.63
CA ASP A 551 -24.09 21.29 -48.09
C ASP A 551 -24.04 19.78 -47.77
N SER A 552 -22.87 19.17 -47.92
CA SER A 552 -22.61 17.77 -47.52
C SER A 552 -21.21 17.63 -46.96
N ILE A 553 -21.01 16.61 -46.11
CA ILE A 553 -19.71 16.29 -45.53
C ILE A 553 -19.48 14.78 -45.52
N SER A 554 -18.23 14.38 -45.76
CA SER A 554 -17.79 12.99 -45.66
C SER A 554 -16.39 12.91 -45.06
N PHE A 555 -16.02 11.73 -44.56
CA PHE A 555 -14.73 11.48 -43.93
C PHE A 555 -14.00 10.34 -44.63
N VAL A 556 -12.71 10.52 -44.89
CA VAL A 556 -11.83 9.46 -45.40
C VAL A 556 -10.50 9.51 -44.68
N GLY A 557 -10.23 8.49 -43.86
CA GLY A 557 -9.06 8.49 -42.98
C GLY A 557 -9.06 9.70 -42.04
N THR A 558 -7.97 10.48 -42.06
CA THR A 558 -7.84 11.71 -41.26
C THR A 558 -8.41 12.96 -41.94
N PHE A 559 -8.97 12.83 -43.14
CA PHE A 559 -9.50 13.95 -43.91
C PHE A 559 -11.01 14.11 -43.75
N ALA A 560 -11.46 15.37 -43.78
CA ALA A 560 -12.86 15.73 -43.91
C ALA A 560 -13.07 16.47 -45.24
N ILE A 561 -14.12 16.09 -45.96
CA ILE A 561 -14.42 16.59 -47.30
C ILE A 561 -15.80 17.25 -47.24
N GLY A 562 -15.81 18.58 -47.39
CA GLY A 562 -17.03 19.37 -47.42
C GLY A 562 -17.35 19.83 -48.84
N THR A 563 -18.60 19.73 -49.27
CA THR A 563 -19.07 20.36 -50.52
C THR A 563 -19.83 21.64 -50.19
N ARG A 564 -19.55 22.73 -50.90
CA ARG A 564 -20.36 23.95 -50.83
C ARG A 564 -20.48 24.56 -52.21
N ASN A 565 -21.71 24.71 -52.70
CA ASN A 565 -22.01 25.15 -54.06
C ASN A 565 -21.31 24.25 -55.10
N ASP A 566 -20.56 24.85 -56.05
CA ASP A 566 -19.80 24.17 -57.11
C ASP A 566 -18.41 23.67 -56.66
N SER A 567 -18.10 23.73 -55.37
CA SER A 567 -16.74 23.56 -54.86
C SER A 567 -16.64 22.47 -53.80
N LEU A 568 -15.56 21.69 -53.86
CA LEU A 568 -15.15 20.71 -52.87
C LEU A 568 -13.99 21.26 -52.03
N PHE A 569 -14.05 21.03 -50.73
CA PHE A 569 -13.09 21.50 -49.74
C PHE A 569 -12.50 20.31 -48.99
N VAL A 570 -11.18 20.14 -49.06
CA VAL A 570 -10.44 19.08 -48.35
C VAL A 570 -9.82 19.66 -47.10
N HIS A 571 -10.12 19.10 -45.94
CA HIS A 571 -9.52 19.45 -44.65
C HIS A 571 -8.65 18.31 -44.16
N GLY A 572 -7.46 18.64 -43.65
CA GLY A 572 -6.58 17.69 -42.97
C GLY A 572 -6.46 18.01 -41.49
N SER A 573 -5.98 17.04 -40.73
CA SER A 573 -5.97 17.07 -39.26
C SER A 573 -5.14 18.21 -38.65
N ALA A 574 -4.23 18.84 -39.40
CA ALA A 574 -3.32 19.87 -38.88
C ALA A 574 -3.96 21.27 -38.79
N SER A 575 -4.85 21.66 -39.71
CA SER A 575 -5.40 23.03 -39.79
C SER A 575 -6.93 23.06 -39.76
N ALA A 576 -7.52 24.18 -39.30
CA ALA A 576 -8.95 24.44 -39.40
C ALA A 576 -9.33 25.03 -40.77
N LYS A 577 -8.34 25.51 -41.54
CA LYS A 577 -8.53 25.98 -42.91
C LYS A 577 -8.47 24.77 -43.86
N PRO A 578 -9.28 24.77 -44.94
CA PRO A 578 -9.19 23.74 -45.95
C PRO A 578 -7.78 23.76 -46.56
N LEU A 579 -7.19 22.57 -46.68
CA LEU A 579 -5.93 22.34 -47.37
C LEU A 579 -6.06 22.65 -48.87
N LEU A 580 -7.23 22.36 -49.43
CA LEU A 580 -7.51 22.52 -50.86
C LEU A 580 -8.97 22.89 -51.10
N LYS A 581 -9.19 23.81 -52.04
CA LYS A 581 -10.51 24.13 -52.61
C LYS A 581 -10.46 23.83 -54.12
N VAL A 582 -11.37 23.00 -54.62
CA VAL A 582 -11.42 22.60 -56.04
C VAL A 582 -12.83 22.79 -56.59
N LYS A 583 -12.95 23.34 -57.81
CA LYS A 583 -14.22 23.38 -58.54
C LYS A 583 -14.56 22.01 -59.12
N GLN A 584 -15.82 21.63 -59.04
CA GLN A 584 -16.33 20.39 -59.62
C GLN A 584 -16.48 20.49 -61.16
N PRO A 585 -16.38 19.38 -61.92
CA PRO A 585 -16.11 18.01 -61.46
C PRO A 585 -14.63 17.78 -61.14
N ALA A 586 -14.36 17.25 -59.95
CA ALA A 586 -13.04 16.81 -59.53
C ALA A 586 -13.19 15.51 -58.74
N LYS A 587 -12.29 14.55 -58.97
CA LYS A 587 -12.30 13.27 -58.25
C LYS A 587 -11.08 13.22 -57.32
N ILE A 588 -11.29 12.73 -56.11
CA ILE A 588 -10.23 12.52 -55.12
C ILE A 588 -10.14 11.03 -54.80
N GLU A 589 -8.95 10.46 -54.97
CA GLU A 589 -8.62 9.10 -54.56
C GLU A 589 -7.63 9.16 -53.40
N PHE A 590 -7.99 8.58 -52.25
CA PHE A 590 -7.11 8.54 -51.08
C PHE A 590 -6.21 7.32 -51.14
N ILE A 591 -4.91 7.55 -50.92
CA ILE A 591 -3.88 6.51 -50.92
C ILE A 591 -3.47 6.30 -49.47
N PRO A 592 -3.80 5.14 -48.87
CA PRO A 592 -3.41 4.82 -47.51
C PRO A 592 -1.87 4.68 -47.42
N ALA A 593 -1.28 5.18 -46.35
CA ALA A 593 0.13 4.96 -46.01
C ALA A 593 0.24 4.10 -44.75
N GLN A 594 1.33 3.34 -44.63
CA GLN A 594 1.56 2.44 -43.48
C GLN A 594 1.93 3.21 -42.19
N ASP A 595 2.38 4.45 -42.28
CA ASP A 595 2.91 5.26 -41.17
C ASP A 595 1.92 6.33 -40.66
N SER A 596 0.61 6.11 -40.86
CA SER A 596 -0.46 7.08 -40.55
C SER A 596 -0.43 8.38 -41.36
N SER A 597 0.54 8.56 -42.27
CA SER A 597 0.44 9.58 -43.31
C SER A 597 -0.70 9.20 -44.25
N SER A 598 -1.39 10.18 -44.81
CA SER A 598 -2.40 9.90 -45.85
C SER A 598 -2.11 10.79 -47.04
N PHE A 599 -2.06 10.20 -48.22
CA PHE A 599 -1.88 10.93 -49.47
C PHE A 599 -3.22 10.94 -50.21
N PHE A 600 -3.42 11.92 -51.07
CA PHE A 600 -4.58 11.93 -51.96
C PHE A 600 -4.20 12.37 -53.36
N LEU A 601 -4.83 11.74 -54.34
CA LEU A 601 -4.70 12.03 -55.75
C LEU A 601 -5.89 12.88 -56.16
N LEU A 602 -5.62 14.07 -56.69
CA LEU A 602 -6.62 14.92 -57.30
C LEU A 602 -6.62 14.71 -58.81
N GLU A 603 -7.77 14.28 -59.35
CA GLU A 603 -8.01 14.17 -60.79
C GLU A 603 -8.89 15.33 -61.25
N GLN A 604 -8.35 16.18 -62.14
CA GLN A 604 -9.06 17.29 -62.76
C GLN A 604 -8.76 17.33 -64.26
N GLY A 605 -9.74 16.90 -65.07
CA GLY A 605 -9.52 16.60 -66.49
C GLY A 605 -8.50 15.46 -66.65
N ASP A 606 -7.54 15.63 -67.56
CA ASP A 606 -6.46 14.64 -67.80
C ASP A 606 -5.30 14.72 -66.80
N LYS A 607 -5.35 15.63 -65.83
CA LYS A 607 -4.25 15.85 -64.87
C LYS A 607 -4.55 15.14 -63.55
N LYS A 608 -3.68 14.21 -63.17
CA LYS A 608 -3.64 13.57 -61.84
C LYS A 608 -2.49 14.13 -61.03
N THR A 609 -2.76 14.71 -59.86
CA THR A 609 -1.73 15.31 -58.99
C THR A 609 -1.76 14.71 -57.60
N LEU A 610 -0.60 14.24 -57.12
CA LEU A 610 -0.46 13.68 -55.78
C LEU A 610 -0.20 14.77 -54.75
N PHE A 611 -0.91 14.71 -53.64
CA PHE A 611 -0.75 15.58 -52.47
C PHE A 611 -0.46 14.76 -51.21
N ASN A 612 0.30 15.34 -50.29
CA ASN A 612 0.53 14.76 -48.97
C ASN A 612 -0.58 15.16 -47.96
N HIS A 613 -0.42 14.70 -46.72
CA HIS A 613 -1.38 14.94 -45.63
C HIS A 613 -1.53 16.42 -45.24
N SER A 614 -0.56 17.28 -45.58
CA SER A 614 -0.62 18.73 -45.34
C SER A 614 -1.16 19.52 -46.54
N GLY A 615 -1.56 18.84 -47.62
CA GLY A 615 -2.06 19.49 -48.84
C GLY A 615 -0.95 20.07 -49.71
N GLN A 616 0.31 19.73 -49.45
CA GLN A 616 1.42 20.09 -50.32
C GLN A 616 1.38 19.21 -51.58
N LYS A 617 1.48 19.87 -52.74
CA LYS A 617 1.63 19.21 -54.03
C LYS A 617 2.99 18.52 -54.10
N LEU A 618 2.99 17.21 -54.39
CA LEU A 618 4.21 16.42 -54.59
C LEU A 618 4.60 16.41 -56.07
N PHE A 619 3.91 15.62 -56.90
CA PHE A 619 4.16 15.55 -58.35
C PHE A 619 2.90 15.18 -59.14
N ALA A 620 2.95 15.40 -60.46
CA ALA A 620 1.91 14.96 -61.39
C ALA A 620 2.15 13.52 -61.83
N VAL A 621 1.09 12.71 -61.86
CA VAL A 621 1.15 11.27 -62.08
C VAL A 621 0.70 10.99 -63.52
N LEU A 622 1.56 10.32 -64.30
CA LEU A 622 1.25 9.79 -65.65
C LEU A 622 0.97 8.28 -65.64
N TYR A 623 0.77 7.73 -64.45
CA TYR A 623 0.64 6.31 -64.18
C TYR A 623 -0.82 5.93 -63.95
N ASP A 624 -1.17 4.68 -64.26
CA ASP A 624 -2.52 4.16 -64.15
C ASP A 624 -2.94 4.04 -62.68
N ARG A 625 -1.99 3.62 -61.82
CA ARG A 625 -2.18 3.48 -60.37
C ARG A 625 -0.92 3.87 -59.61
N ILE A 626 -1.10 4.32 -58.36
CA ILE A 626 -0.03 4.66 -57.43
C ILE A 626 -0.34 4.06 -56.04
N GLN A 627 0.69 3.56 -55.36
CA GLN A 627 0.60 2.98 -54.02
C GLN A 627 1.77 3.51 -53.19
N HIS A 628 1.54 3.81 -51.91
CA HIS A 628 2.62 4.14 -50.99
C HIS A 628 3.41 2.88 -50.64
N ALA A 629 4.75 2.96 -50.67
CA ALA A 629 5.62 1.82 -50.39
C ALA A 629 6.34 1.94 -49.04
N GLY A 630 6.04 2.94 -48.21
CA GLY A 630 6.80 3.30 -47.00
C GLY A 630 7.75 4.48 -47.23
N LYS A 631 7.93 5.34 -46.22
CA LYS A 631 8.71 6.61 -46.31
C LYS A 631 8.29 7.47 -47.52
N ASP A 632 9.26 8.07 -48.20
CA ASP A 632 9.10 8.99 -49.33
C ASP A 632 9.16 8.28 -50.70
N ILE A 633 8.61 7.06 -50.82
CA ILE A 633 8.61 6.33 -52.10
C ILE A 633 7.25 5.72 -52.44
N PHE A 634 6.99 5.59 -53.74
CA PHE A 634 5.73 5.14 -54.30
C PHE A 634 5.95 4.05 -55.35
N ILE A 635 5.12 3.01 -55.28
CA ILE A 635 5.00 2.01 -56.34
C ILE A 635 4.03 2.57 -57.37
N VAL A 636 4.48 2.67 -58.61
CA VAL A 636 3.68 3.16 -59.73
C VAL A 636 3.38 2.03 -60.71
N THR A 637 2.17 2.00 -61.26
CA THR A 637 1.76 0.97 -62.24
C THR A 637 1.46 1.63 -63.58
N ARG A 638 2.02 1.07 -64.66
CA ARG A 638 1.74 1.45 -66.05
C ARG A 638 1.62 0.20 -66.90
N LYS A 639 0.52 0.01 -67.64
CA LYS A 639 0.31 -1.17 -68.51
C LYS A 639 0.61 -2.50 -67.78
N ASP A 640 0.04 -2.66 -66.58
CA ASP A 640 0.22 -3.83 -65.71
C ASP A 640 1.65 -4.13 -65.23
N LYS A 641 2.59 -3.22 -65.44
CA LYS A 641 3.96 -3.31 -64.93
C LYS A 641 4.19 -2.28 -63.82
N LYS A 642 4.93 -2.69 -62.80
CA LYS A 642 5.26 -1.88 -61.64
C LYS A 642 6.64 -1.26 -61.78
N GLY A 643 6.77 -0.03 -61.31
CA GLY A 643 8.02 0.71 -61.13
C GLY A 643 8.04 1.39 -59.75
N LEU A 644 9.14 2.05 -59.43
CA LEU A 644 9.34 2.73 -58.14
C LEU A 644 9.77 4.17 -58.38
N VAL A 645 9.16 5.12 -57.69
CA VAL A 645 9.50 6.55 -57.74
C VAL A 645 9.68 7.11 -56.34
N SER A 646 10.47 8.17 -56.19
CA SER A 646 10.55 8.96 -54.94
C SER A 646 9.44 9.99 -54.82
N SER A 647 9.33 10.64 -53.66
CA SER A 647 8.30 11.63 -53.31
C SER A 647 8.36 12.92 -54.13
N ASP A 648 9.47 13.20 -54.79
CA ASP A 648 9.64 14.26 -55.79
C ASP A 648 9.27 13.81 -57.22
N GLY A 649 8.86 12.55 -57.41
CA GLY A 649 8.48 11.97 -58.69
C GLY A 649 9.65 11.41 -59.52
N LYS A 650 10.88 11.39 -58.99
CA LYS A 650 12.04 10.81 -59.70
C LYS A 650 11.93 9.29 -59.80
N VAL A 651 12.17 8.75 -61.01
CA VAL A 651 12.15 7.31 -61.26
C VAL A 651 13.37 6.63 -60.62
N LEU A 652 13.11 5.71 -59.69
CA LEU A 652 14.11 4.85 -59.04
C LEU A 652 14.24 3.50 -59.75
N LEU A 653 13.09 2.91 -60.13
CA LEU A 653 12.99 1.71 -60.94
C LEU A 653 11.95 1.93 -62.05
N THR A 654 12.31 1.61 -63.29
CA THR A 654 11.40 1.72 -64.43
C THR A 654 10.24 0.72 -64.32
N THR A 655 9.15 0.98 -65.05
CA THR A 655 7.93 0.15 -65.05
C THR A 655 8.11 -1.13 -65.86
N GLU A 656 8.84 -2.10 -65.31
CA GLU A 656 9.12 -3.39 -65.98
C GLU A 656 8.87 -4.63 -65.10
N TYR A 657 8.53 -4.44 -63.82
CA TYR A 657 8.40 -5.53 -62.85
C TYR A 657 6.98 -6.07 -62.79
N ASN A 658 6.82 -7.37 -62.54
CA ASN A 658 5.51 -8.00 -62.30
C ASN A 658 4.98 -7.63 -60.91
N ALA A 659 5.86 -7.57 -59.91
CA ALA A 659 5.55 -7.06 -58.58
C ALA A 659 6.75 -6.37 -57.95
N ILE A 660 6.47 -5.40 -57.08
CA ILE A 660 7.43 -4.73 -56.19
C ILE A 660 6.80 -4.79 -54.80
N GLY A 661 7.57 -5.22 -53.80
CA GLY A 661 7.16 -5.25 -52.39
C GLY A 661 7.25 -3.88 -51.74
N THR A 662 6.72 -3.75 -50.52
CA THR A 662 6.89 -2.55 -49.71
C THR A 662 8.32 -2.44 -49.17
N LEU A 663 8.70 -1.23 -48.78
CA LEU A 663 9.99 -0.94 -48.17
C LEU A 663 10.07 -1.62 -46.80
N SER A 664 11.09 -2.45 -46.62
CA SER A 664 11.44 -3.04 -45.34
C SER A 664 12.94 -2.93 -45.13
N GLU A 665 13.36 -2.36 -44.00
CA GLU A 665 14.78 -2.20 -43.65
C GLU A 665 15.63 -1.50 -44.75
N GLY A 666 15.03 -0.57 -45.48
CA GLY A 666 15.70 0.16 -46.56
C GLY A 666 15.75 -0.57 -47.92
N THR A 667 15.16 -1.75 -48.02
CA THR A 667 15.12 -2.56 -49.25
C THR A 667 13.71 -2.82 -49.74
N VAL A 668 13.56 -3.07 -51.04
CA VAL A 668 12.30 -3.53 -51.66
C VAL A 668 12.54 -4.81 -52.45
N SER A 669 11.68 -5.80 -52.24
CA SER A 669 11.69 -7.06 -53.01
C SER A 669 11.13 -6.84 -54.41
N LEU A 670 11.74 -7.48 -55.41
CA LEU A 670 11.38 -7.34 -56.82
C LEU A 670 10.98 -8.69 -57.40
N LEU A 671 9.93 -8.73 -58.21
CA LEU A 671 9.51 -9.92 -58.96
C LEU A 671 9.44 -9.60 -60.45
N LYS A 672 10.24 -10.30 -61.26
CA LYS A 672 10.20 -10.23 -62.73
C LYS A 672 10.33 -11.63 -63.29
N ALA A 673 9.43 -12.03 -64.19
CA ALA A 673 9.44 -13.34 -64.84
C ALA A 673 9.57 -14.53 -63.86
N LYS A 674 8.81 -14.52 -62.75
CA LYS A 674 8.82 -15.54 -61.67
C LYS A 674 10.17 -15.67 -60.91
N LYS A 675 11.08 -14.72 -61.09
CA LYS A 675 12.34 -14.65 -60.34
C LYS A 675 12.35 -13.43 -59.43
N PHE A 676 13.05 -13.57 -58.31
CA PHE A 676 13.14 -12.58 -57.25
C PHE A 676 14.48 -11.86 -57.28
N GLY A 677 14.42 -10.55 -57.04
CA GLY A 677 15.56 -9.65 -56.87
C GLY A 677 15.32 -8.72 -55.70
N LEU A 678 16.27 -7.83 -55.44
CA LEU A 678 16.23 -6.92 -54.31
C LEU A 678 16.81 -5.57 -54.72
N PHE A 679 16.21 -4.48 -54.25
CA PHE A 679 16.76 -3.13 -54.46
C PHE A 679 16.93 -2.41 -53.12
N ASP A 680 18.14 -1.92 -52.86
CA ASP A 680 18.43 -1.05 -51.72
C ASP A 680 18.20 0.40 -52.14
N VAL A 681 17.25 1.06 -51.47
CA VAL A 681 16.84 2.43 -51.80
C VAL A 681 17.90 3.46 -51.37
N HIS A 682 18.67 3.17 -50.32
CA HIS A 682 19.69 4.06 -49.78
C HIS A 682 21.00 3.99 -50.58
N GLN A 683 21.49 2.77 -50.82
CA GLN A 683 22.70 2.50 -51.60
C GLN A 683 22.46 2.58 -53.12
N LYS A 684 21.18 2.61 -53.55
CA LYS A 684 20.76 2.54 -54.97
C LYS A 684 21.35 1.33 -55.69
N LYS A 685 21.46 0.20 -54.99
CA LYS A 685 22.01 -1.06 -55.54
C LYS A 685 20.88 -2.00 -55.91
N LEU A 686 21.03 -2.67 -57.06
CA LEU A 686 20.05 -3.60 -57.62
C LEU A 686 20.66 -4.99 -57.73
N ILE A 687 20.07 -5.96 -57.03
CA ILE A 687 20.18 -7.37 -57.35
C ILE A 687 19.08 -7.71 -58.35
N LYS A 688 19.49 -8.06 -59.57
CA LYS A 688 18.55 -8.40 -60.64
C LYS A 688 17.71 -9.63 -60.26
N PRO A 689 16.46 -9.72 -60.73
CA PRO A 689 15.62 -10.87 -60.42
C PRO A 689 16.13 -12.17 -61.06
N GLU A 690 16.83 -12.99 -60.28
CA GLU A 690 17.47 -14.24 -60.72
C GLU A 690 17.17 -15.43 -59.78
N TYR A 691 16.65 -15.15 -58.58
CA TYR A 691 16.50 -16.11 -57.49
C TYR A 691 15.09 -16.72 -57.42
N SER A 692 14.97 -17.91 -56.84
CA SER A 692 13.68 -18.63 -56.75
C SER A 692 12.80 -18.18 -55.58
N LYS A 693 13.34 -17.44 -54.61
CA LYS A 693 12.63 -16.83 -53.48
C LYS A 693 13.17 -15.43 -53.20
N ASN A 694 12.43 -14.64 -52.41
CA ASN A 694 12.90 -13.36 -51.89
C ASN A 694 14.25 -13.51 -51.20
N LEU A 695 15.12 -12.53 -51.41
CA LEU A 695 16.39 -12.40 -50.71
C LEU A 695 16.15 -11.70 -49.38
N SER A 696 16.93 -12.04 -48.36
CA SER A 696 16.91 -11.36 -47.07
C SER A 696 18.29 -10.78 -46.74
N LEU A 697 18.30 -9.71 -45.93
CA LEU A 697 19.53 -9.14 -45.40
C LEU A 697 20.09 -10.07 -44.32
N TYR A 698 21.38 -10.37 -44.40
CA TYR A 698 22.12 -10.92 -43.28
C TYR A 698 22.71 -9.80 -42.43
N ASN A 699 23.36 -8.84 -43.10
CA ASN A 699 23.85 -7.59 -42.54
C ASN A 699 23.92 -6.55 -43.67
N ARG A 700 24.56 -5.39 -43.44
CA ARG A 700 24.65 -4.31 -44.44
C ARG A 700 25.36 -4.70 -45.75
N SER A 701 26.27 -5.68 -45.73
CA SER A 701 27.08 -6.07 -46.89
C SER A 701 26.74 -7.44 -47.47
N VAL A 702 26.04 -8.30 -46.72
CA VAL A 702 25.76 -9.70 -47.07
C VAL A 702 24.27 -9.96 -47.16
N LEU A 703 23.88 -10.71 -48.19
CA LEU A 703 22.51 -11.17 -48.44
C LEU A 703 22.44 -12.70 -48.33
N ILE A 704 21.28 -13.20 -47.91
CA ILE A 704 20.91 -14.61 -48.02
C ILE A 704 20.08 -14.79 -49.28
N ALA A 705 20.46 -15.76 -50.10
CA ALA A 705 19.74 -16.07 -51.34
C ALA A 705 19.49 -17.56 -51.47
N LEU A 706 18.38 -17.91 -52.15
CA LEU A 706 18.05 -19.30 -52.50
C LEU A 706 18.27 -19.52 -53.99
N LYS A 707 19.20 -20.42 -54.33
CA LYS A 707 19.51 -20.83 -55.70
C LYS A 707 19.50 -22.35 -55.77
N THR A 708 18.87 -22.90 -56.81
CA THR A 708 18.81 -24.36 -57.06
C THR A 708 18.34 -25.20 -55.85
N GLY A 709 17.44 -24.65 -55.02
CA GLY A 709 16.86 -25.36 -53.87
C GLY A 709 17.64 -25.28 -52.56
N ALA A 710 18.82 -24.64 -52.55
CA ALA A 710 19.64 -24.47 -51.35
C ALA A 710 19.99 -22.99 -51.11
N TYR A 711 20.20 -22.64 -49.84
CA TYR A 711 20.57 -21.30 -49.38
C TYR A 711 22.09 -21.10 -49.42
N GLY A 712 22.49 -19.87 -49.68
CA GLY A 712 23.89 -19.43 -49.62
C GLY A 712 23.98 -17.92 -49.38
N PHE A 713 25.19 -17.45 -49.06
CA PHE A 713 25.49 -16.04 -48.85
C PHE A 713 26.00 -15.40 -50.13
N ILE A 714 25.55 -14.19 -50.45
CA ILE A 714 26.03 -13.40 -51.59
C ILE A 714 26.34 -11.96 -51.17
N GLY A 715 27.23 -11.31 -51.92
CA GLY A 715 27.46 -9.87 -51.82
C GLY A 715 26.45 -9.05 -52.64
N TRP A 716 26.41 -7.74 -52.40
CA TRP A 716 25.63 -6.79 -53.21
C TRP A 716 26.12 -6.65 -54.66
N ASP A 717 27.29 -7.20 -55.00
CA ASP A 717 27.79 -7.35 -56.37
C ASP A 717 27.30 -8.64 -57.06
N ASN A 718 26.35 -9.34 -56.43
CA ASN A 718 25.78 -10.63 -56.85
C ASN A 718 26.79 -11.79 -56.87
N LYS A 719 27.99 -11.64 -56.27
CA LYS A 719 28.97 -12.72 -56.17
C LYS A 719 28.69 -13.63 -54.97
N PRO A 720 28.83 -14.96 -55.12
CA PRO A 720 28.68 -15.89 -53.99
C PRO A 720 29.82 -15.73 -52.98
N LEU A 721 29.46 -15.65 -51.71
CA LEU A 721 30.37 -15.65 -50.56
C LEU A 721 30.50 -17.04 -49.94
N SER A 722 29.49 -17.90 -50.12
CA SER A 722 29.50 -19.34 -49.81
C SER A 722 28.97 -20.16 -50.99
N GLU A 723 29.10 -21.48 -50.89
CA GLU A 723 28.33 -22.40 -51.73
C GLU A 723 26.84 -22.34 -51.36
N PHE A 724 25.97 -22.73 -52.31
CA PHE A 724 24.53 -22.85 -52.09
C PHE A 724 24.22 -24.30 -51.71
N GLU A 725 24.40 -24.62 -50.43
CA GLU A 725 24.27 -25.99 -49.91
C GLU A 725 23.51 -26.07 -48.58
N PHE A 726 23.06 -24.93 -48.05
CA PHE A 726 22.37 -24.90 -46.76
C PHE A 726 20.86 -25.10 -46.92
N ILE A 727 20.27 -25.88 -46.02
CA ILE A 727 18.82 -26.10 -45.94
C ILE A 727 18.15 -24.90 -45.25
N GLU A 728 18.82 -24.33 -44.24
CA GLU A 728 18.32 -23.24 -43.41
C GLU A 728 19.51 -22.39 -42.93
N ILE A 729 19.27 -21.09 -42.71
CA ILE A 729 20.25 -20.13 -42.18
C ILE A 729 19.55 -19.28 -41.11
N GLN A 730 20.14 -19.21 -39.92
CA GLN A 730 19.71 -18.36 -38.81
C GLN A 730 20.88 -17.45 -38.38
N PRO A 731 20.73 -16.11 -38.46
CA PRO A 731 21.78 -15.18 -38.04
C PRO A 731 22.12 -15.29 -36.54
N TRP A 732 23.41 -15.39 -36.21
CA TRP A 732 23.89 -15.44 -34.83
C TRP A 732 24.59 -14.15 -34.40
N ASN A 733 25.49 -13.62 -35.23
CA ASN A 733 26.04 -12.26 -35.13
C ASN A 733 26.50 -11.77 -36.52
N ASP A 734 27.17 -10.62 -36.59
CA ASP A 734 27.66 -10.04 -37.87
C ASP A 734 28.56 -10.96 -38.71
N THR A 735 29.17 -11.99 -38.10
CA THR A 735 30.18 -12.86 -38.73
C THR A 735 29.91 -14.35 -38.64
N LEU A 736 29.00 -14.77 -37.76
CA LEU A 736 28.67 -16.16 -37.47
C LEU A 736 27.18 -16.38 -37.70
N ALA A 737 26.84 -17.48 -38.37
CA ALA A 737 25.46 -17.90 -38.60
C ALA A 737 25.30 -19.38 -38.24
N TRP A 738 24.14 -19.73 -37.70
CA TRP A 738 23.71 -21.12 -37.65
C TRP A 738 23.23 -21.53 -39.04
N VAL A 739 23.87 -22.52 -39.63
CA VAL A 739 23.49 -23.08 -40.93
C VAL A 739 23.12 -24.55 -40.77
N LYS A 740 22.07 -24.99 -41.45
CA LYS A 740 21.61 -26.37 -41.41
C LYS A 740 22.07 -27.12 -42.65
N LYS A 741 22.90 -28.15 -42.47
CA LYS A 741 23.41 -29.03 -43.53
C LYS A 741 23.28 -30.49 -43.08
N ASN A 742 22.83 -31.38 -43.95
CA ASN A 742 22.59 -32.79 -43.61
C ASN A 742 21.73 -32.98 -42.35
N PHE A 743 20.68 -32.16 -42.20
CA PHE A 743 19.77 -32.14 -41.04
C PHE A 743 20.38 -31.77 -39.68
N GLN A 744 21.66 -31.37 -39.65
CA GLN A 744 22.35 -30.90 -38.44
C GLN A 744 22.70 -29.42 -38.54
N TRP A 745 22.69 -28.73 -37.41
CA TRP A 745 23.14 -27.34 -37.31
C TRP A 745 24.66 -27.26 -37.19
N GLN A 746 25.21 -26.22 -37.80
CA GLN A 746 26.62 -25.88 -37.80
C GLN A 746 26.78 -24.38 -37.57
N LEU A 747 27.75 -23.97 -36.76
CA LEU A 747 28.10 -22.55 -36.59
C LEU A 747 29.11 -22.17 -37.67
N TYR A 748 28.66 -21.47 -38.70
CA TYR A 748 29.46 -21.11 -39.87
C TYR A 748 29.97 -19.67 -39.78
N ASN A 749 31.26 -19.49 -40.04
CA ASN A 749 31.93 -18.21 -40.06
C ASN A 749 32.01 -17.66 -41.48
N LEU A 750 31.28 -16.56 -41.74
CA LEU A 750 31.19 -15.95 -43.06
C LEU A 750 32.52 -15.35 -43.53
N LYS A 751 33.39 -14.92 -42.61
CA LYS A 751 34.67 -14.28 -42.94
C LYS A 751 35.74 -15.31 -43.27
N THR A 752 35.88 -16.34 -42.45
CA THR A 752 36.89 -17.40 -42.64
C THR A 752 36.42 -18.50 -43.60
N LYS A 753 35.11 -18.58 -43.85
CA LYS A 753 34.44 -19.65 -44.60
C LYS A 753 34.63 -21.03 -43.99
N LYS A 754 34.71 -21.09 -42.66
CA LYS A 754 34.92 -22.33 -41.88
C LYS A 754 33.76 -22.58 -40.93
N THR A 755 33.59 -23.84 -40.56
CA THR A 755 32.66 -24.27 -39.51
C THR A 755 33.38 -24.26 -38.17
N GLU A 756 32.84 -23.54 -37.19
CA GLU A 756 33.38 -23.39 -35.83
C GLU A 756 32.81 -24.46 -34.87
N LEU A 757 31.55 -24.85 -35.06
CA LEU A 757 30.87 -25.93 -34.32
C LEU A 757 30.03 -26.75 -35.30
N ASP A 758 30.00 -28.07 -35.14
CA ASP A 758 29.23 -28.99 -35.99
C ASP A 758 28.38 -29.95 -35.15
N LYS A 759 27.57 -30.77 -35.83
CA LYS A 759 26.73 -31.83 -35.24
C LYS A 759 25.76 -31.34 -34.16
N ILE A 760 25.34 -30.08 -34.21
CA ILE A 760 24.36 -29.53 -33.29
C ILE A 760 22.97 -30.05 -33.69
N ARG A 761 22.29 -30.72 -32.76
CA ARG A 761 20.95 -31.30 -32.97
C ARG A 761 19.86 -30.26 -32.78
N SER A 762 19.97 -29.43 -31.75
CA SER A 762 18.96 -28.42 -31.38
C SER A 762 19.59 -27.16 -30.77
N ILE A 763 18.87 -26.04 -30.89
CA ILE A 763 19.23 -24.72 -30.39
C ILE A 763 17.98 -24.14 -29.71
N LYS A 764 18.02 -23.90 -28.39
CA LYS A 764 16.97 -23.24 -27.61
C LYS A 764 17.47 -21.85 -27.20
N PHE A 765 16.91 -20.79 -27.77
CA PHE A 765 17.29 -19.42 -27.42
C PHE A 765 16.76 -19.04 -26.04
N ILE A 766 17.64 -18.53 -25.18
CA ILE A 766 17.28 -17.85 -23.92
C ILE A 766 17.07 -16.36 -24.20
N LEU A 767 17.93 -15.77 -25.03
CA LEU A 767 17.89 -14.38 -25.45
C LEU A 767 18.15 -14.31 -26.97
N ASP A 768 17.29 -13.60 -27.70
CA ASP A 768 17.43 -13.39 -29.16
C ASP A 768 17.26 -11.91 -29.52
N LYS A 769 18.17 -11.06 -29.04
CA LYS A 769 18.27 -9.65 -29.43
C LYS A 769 19.30 -9.52 -30.56
N ALA A 770 19.14 -8.54 -31.45
CA ALA A 770 19.94 -8.40 -32.67
C ALA A 770 21.46 -8.49 -32.42
N ASP A 771 21.96 -7.80 -31.39
CA ASP A 771 23.37 -7.76 -31.02
C ASP A 771 23.71 -8.61 -29.79
N ASP A 772 22.74 -9.32 -29.21
CA ASP A 772 22.94 -10.04 -27.96
C ASP A 772 22.07 -11.29 -27.91
N LYS A 773 22.71 -12.44 -28.17
CA LYS A 773 22.04 -13.72 -28.27
C LYS A 773 22.70 -14.73 -27.35
N LEU A 774 21.86 -15.55 -26.74
CA LEU A 774 22.24 -16.60 -25.82
C LEU A 774 21.37 -17.81 -26.08
N ALA A 775 21.98 -18.99 -26.21
CA ALA A 775 21.26 -20.21 -26.49
C ALA A 775 21.84 -21.40 -25.73
N ILE A 776 20.95 -22.30 -25.33
CA ILE A 776 21.28 -23.68 -24.95
C ILE A 776 21.36 -24.47 -26.25
N ILE A 777 22.47 -25.19 -26.43
CA ILE A 777 22.73 -26.00 -27.62
C ILE A 777 22.94 -27.46 -27.23
N GLN A 778 22.44 -28.37 -28.05
CA GLN A 778 22.60 -29.81 -27.86
C GLN A 778 23.50 -30.39 -28.95
N GLN A 779 24.60 -31.01 -28.53
CA GLN A 779 25.49 -31.79 -29.39
C GLN A 779 25.47 -33.24 -28.93
N ASP A 780 25.07 -34.13 -29.83
CA ASP A 780 24.79 -35.53 -29.48
C ASP A 780 23.81 -35.67 -28.30
N ASN A 781 24.28 -36.16 -27.15
CA ASN A 781 23.48 -36.29 -25.93
C ASN A 781 23.92 -35.29 -24.84
N SER A 782 24.77 -34.31 -25.19
CA SER A 782 25.31 -33.33 -24.27
C SER A 782 24.77 -31.92 -24.57
N TYR A 783 24.54 -31.16 -23.50
CA TYR A 783 24.08 -29.78 -23.55
C TYR A 783 25.19 -28.82 -23.12
N GLY A 784 25.14 -27.60 -23.65
CA GLY A 784 26.02 -26.49 -23.35
C GLY A 784 25.34 -25.16 -23.62
N VAL A 785 25.94 -24.05 -23.19
CA VAL A 785 25.40 -22.69 -23.40
C VAL A 785 26.40 -21.87 -24.19
N ILE A 786 25.92 -21.18 -25.22
CA ILE A 786 26.74 -20.33 -26.09
C ILE A 786 26.13 -18.93 -26.20
N HIS A 787 27.00 -17.94 -26.22
CA HIS A 787 26.67 -16.53 -26.35
C HIS A 787 27.31 -15.91 -27.60
N SER A 788 26.59 -15.02 -28.27
CA SER A 788 27.01 -14.43 -29.56
C SER A 788 28.32 -13.65 -29.54
N LYS A 789 28.68 -13.04 -28.40
CA LYS A 789 29.92 -12.28 -28.18
C LYS A 789 30.95 -13.04 -27.35
N ARG A 790 30.50 -13.78 -26.33
CA ARG A 790 31.39 -14.43 -25.34
C ARG A 790 31.83 -15.85 -25.75
N GLY A 791 31.19 -16.45 -26.75
CA GLY A 791 31.43 -17.84 -27.13
C GLY A 791 30.79 -18.81 -26.15
N MET A 792 31.41 -19.95 -25.91
CA MET A 792 30.91 -20.97 -24.97
C MET A 792 30.92 -20.42 -23.53
N VAL A 793 29.75 -20.37 -22.89
CA VAL A 793 29.54 -19.96 -21.50
C VAL A 793 29.56 -21.18 -20.59
N ILE A 794 28.82 -22.23 -20.97
CA ILE A 794 28.80 -23.53 -20.28
C ILE A 794 29.27 -24.60 -21.29
N PRO A 795 30.26 -25.44 -20.95
CA PRO A 795 30.78 -26.45 -21.87
C PRO A 795 29.74 -27.52 -22.25
N LEU A 796 29.93 -28.13 -23.42
CA LEU A 796 29.06 -29.17 -24.01
C LEU A 796 29.30 -30.56 -23.38
N ASN A 797 29.05 -30.71 -22.08
CA ASN A 797 29.32 -31.96 -21.36
C ASN A 797 28.32 -32.31 -20.25
N PHE A 798 27.16 -31.65 -20.26
CA PHE A 798 26.06 -31.89 -19.32
C PHE A 798 24.96 -32.73 -19.95
N SER A 799 24.29 -33.56 -19.14
CA SER A 799 23.14 -34.36 -19.57
C SER A 799 21.93 -33.49 -19.87
N ASP A 800 21.77 -32.36 -19.15
CA ASP A 800 20.73 -31.36 -19.38
C ASP A 800 21.15 -29.97 -18.82
N ILE A 801 20.53 -28.91 -19.33
CA ILE A 801 20.68 -27.53 -18.85
C ILE A 801 19.34 -26.81 -18.88
N VAL A 802 18.94 -26.26 -17.74
CA VAL A 802 17.73 -25.44 -17.58
C VAL A 802 18.13 -24.02 -17.16
N ASN A 803 17.52 -23.00 -17.76
CA ASN A 803 17.65 -21.63 -17.28
C ASN A 803 16.63 -21.40 -16.15
N VAL A 804 17.12 -21.21 -14.93
CA VAL A 804 16.33 -20.94 -13.71
C VAL A 804 16.36 -19.45 -13.31
N GLY A 805 16.86 -18.59 -14.19
CA GLY A 805 16.83 -17.13 -14.05
C GLY A 805 16.08 -16.46 -15.21
N SER A 806 16.11 -15.12 -15.26
CA SER A 806 15.47 -14.38 -16.35
C SER A 806 16.30 -14.43 -17.65
N ALA A 807 15.70 -14.04 -18.78
CA ALA A 807 16.40 -13.96 -20.07
C ALA A 807 17.57 -12.96 -20.05
N GLU A 808 17.40 -11.83 -19.36
CA GLU A 808 18.43 -10.80 -19.19
C GLU A 808 19.51 -11.17 -18.17
N ARG A 809 19.18 -12.02 -17.20
CA ARG A 809 20.06 -12.44 -16.10
C ARG A 809 19.92 -13.93 -15.88
N PRO A 810 20.41 -14.76 -16.81
CA PRO A 810 20.25 -16.20 -16.71
C PRO A 810 21.06 -16.77 -15.54
N MET A 811 20.52 -17.81 -14.94
CA MET A 811 21.24 -18.72 -14.04
C MET A 811 20.98 -20.13 -14.56
N TYR A 812 22.02 -20.94 -14.68
CA TYR A 812 21.92 -22.25 -15.30
C TYR A 812 21.92 -23.33 -14.25
N PHE A 813 20.83 -24.08 -14.16
CA PHE A 813 20.77 -25.37 -13.50
C PHE A 813 21.30 -26.41 -14.49
N THR A 814 22.40 -27.07 -14.15
CA THR A 814 23.03 -28.07 -15.01
C THR A 814 23.00 -29.43 -14.34
N GLU A 815 22.74 -30.46 -15.15
CA GLU A 815 22.65 -31.84 -14.71
C GLU A 815 23.78 -32.67 -15.32
N LYS A 816 24.43 -33.49 -14.50
CA LYS A 816 25.24 -34.62 -14.98
C LYS A 816 24.80 -35.91 -14.29
N HIS A 817 24.11 -36.75 -15.05
CA HIS A 817 23.68 -38.07 -14.59
C HIS A 817 24.83 -39.08 -14.63
N VAL A 818 25.02 -39.80 -13.52
CA VAL A 818 25.95 -40.94 -13.41
C VAL A 818 25.11 -42.20 -13.26
N GLU A 819 24.80 -42.82 -14.40
CA GLU A 819 23.84 -43.93 -14.51
C GLU A 819 24.20 -45.12 -13.61
N GLU A 820 25.48 -45.48 -13.51
CA GLU A 820 25.95 -46.63 -12.74
C GLU A 820 25.73 -46.49 -11.22
N ALA A 821 25.59 -45.27 -10.73
CA ALA A 821 25.38 -44.96 -9.32
C ALA A 821 23.97 -44.40 -9.05
N SER A 822 23.17 -44.16 -10.09
CA SER A 822 21.84 -43.53 -9.98
C SER A 822 21.87 -42.21 -9.21
N ILE A 823 22.93 -41.41 -9.44
CA ILE A 823 23.12 -40.08 -8.82
C ILE A 823 23.17 -38.99 -9.88
N PHE A 824 22.73 -37.80 -9.48
CA PHE A 824 22.73 -36.59 -10.29
C PHE A 824 23.66 -35.57 -9.65
N VAL A 825 24.68 -35.16 -10.39
CA VAL A 825 25.52 -34.02 -9.99
C VAL A 825 24.90 -32.76 -10.56
N VAL A 826 24.32 -31.94 -9.68
CA VAL A 826 23.69 -30.68 -10.06
C VAL A 826 24.64 -29.52 -9.75
N ILE A 827 24.82 -28.64 -10.73
CA ILE A 827 25.66 -27.45 -10.57
C ILE A 827 24.89 -26.23 -11.06
N TYR A 828 24.83 -25.20 -10.23
CA TYR A 828 24.30 -23.89 -10.58
C TYR A 828 25.42 -23.00 -11.08
N TYR A 829 25.22 -22.36 -12.22
CA TYR A 829 26.16 -21.41 -12.81
C TYR A 829 25.53 -20.02 -12.98
N SER A 830 26.34 -18.98 -12.75
CA SER A 830 25.96 -17.59 -13.03
C SER A 830 25.82 -17.33 -14.53
N SER A 831 25.32 -16.15 -14.90
CA SER A 831 25.19 -15.71 -16.30
C SER A 831 26.51 -15.71 -17.09
N GLU A 832 27.63 -15.59 -16.38
CA GLU A 832 29.00 -15.62 -16.87
C GLU A 832 29.61 -17.03 -16.92
N GLY A 833 28.91 -18.06 -16.43
CA GLY A 833 29.43 -19.42 -16.33
C GLY A 833 30.30 -19.67 -15.10
N LYS A 834 30.21 -18.82 -14.06
CA LYS A 834 30.87 -19.06 -12.78
C LYS A 834 30.05 -20.06 -11.96
N MET A 835 30.70 -21.09 -11.42
CA MET A 835 30.06 -22.04 -10.51
C MET A 835 29.61 -21.30 -9.23
N LEU A 836 28.34 -21.46 -8.87
CA LEU A 836 27.72 -20.84 -7.70
C LEU A 836 27.48 -21.86 -6.59
N ARG A 837 26.88 -23.00 -6.94
CA ARG A 837 26.55 -24.10 -6.01
C ARG A 837 26.69 -25.44 -6.71
N LYS A 838 27.08 -26.47 -5.95
CA LYS A 838 27.15 -27.87 -6.41
C LYS A 838 26.58 -28.79 -5.35
N GLU A 839 25.68 -29.68 -5.75
CA GLU A 839 25.09 -30.71 -4.90
C GLU A 839 25.06 -32.05 -5.64
N ILE A 840 24.96 -33.13 -4.87
CA ILE A 840 24.79 -34.49 -5.41
C ILE A 840 23.49 -35.02 -4.85
N TYR A 841 22.58 -35.41 -5.73
CA TYR A 841 21.26 -35.94 -5.37
C TYR A 841 21.15 -37.40 -5.79
N GLU A 842 20.48 -38.19 -4.95
CA GLU A 842 19.89 -39.46 -5.37
C GLU A 842 18.62 -39.17 -6.21
N GLN A 843 18.12 -40.19 -6.92
CA GLN A 843 16.95 -40.07 -7.80
C GLN A 843 15.76 -39.33 -7.14
N ASP A 844 15.36 -39.75 -5.93
CA ASP A 844 14.18 -39.20 -5.24
C ASP A 844 14.32 -37.72 -4.88
N ASP A 845 15.53 -37.28 -4.54
CA ASP A 845 15.80 -35.88 -4.19
C ASP A 845 15.96 -35.02 -5.45
N TYR A 846 16.53 -35.60 -6.52
CA TYR A 846 16.61 -34.95 -7.81
C TYR A 846 15.22 -34.63 -8.38
N GLU A 847 14.30 -35.58 -8.32
CA GLU A 847 12.91 -35.38 -8.79
C GLU A 847 12.17 -34.27 -8.04
N LYS A 848 12.54 -33.98 -6.78
CA LYS A 848 11.95 -32.88 -6.01
C LYS A 848 12.35 -31.52 -6.56
N ILE A 849 13.62 -31.34 -6.94
CA ILE A 849 14.21 -30.05 -7.34
C ILE A 849 14.26 -29.83 -8.86
N TYR A 850 14.27 -30.90 -9.66
CA TYR A 850 14.32 -30.79 -11.11
C TYR A 850 13.05 -30.14 -11.68
N CYS A 851 13.23 -29.20 -12.60
CA CYS A 851 12.15 -28.56 -13.35
C CYS A 851 12.28 -28.90 -14.83
N ALA A 852 11.35 -29.73 -15.34
CA ALA A 852 11.37 -30.22 -16.71
C ALA A 852 10.60 -29.35 -17.73
N ASN A 853 9.90 -28.27 -17.31
CA ASN A 853 9.02 -27.54 -18.21
C ASN A 853 8.95 -26.02 -17.94
N HIS A 854 9.45 -25.25 -18.91
CA HIS A 854 8.64 -24.32 -19.74
C HIS A 854 9.18 -24.32 -21.19
#